data_AF-A0A4U8QPH7-F1
#
_entry.id   AF-A0A4U8QPH7-F1
#
_cell.length_a   1.000
_cell.length_b   1.000
_cell.length_c   1.000
_cell.angle_alpha   90.00
_cell.angle_beta   90.00
_cell.angle_gamma   90.00
#
_symmetry.space_group_name_H-M   'P 1'
#
loop_
_entity.id
_entity.type
_entity.pdbx_description
1 polymer ?
#
loop_
_entity_poly.entity_id
_entity_poly.type
_entity_poly.pdbx_seq_one_letter_code
_entity_poly.pdbx_strand_id
1 'polypeptide(L)'
;MEISGPENKIPDLKGINGVKEDVMDLEEAKIYQERYDLSMERIAQIAAEETVAAPFIDYFQKMASFIMEIKVLFEKLCSGELNAYSCEQWEELNHSLYEDILPEHYDNSYGNPEYAVSKLGEIHGRILSFLYTELRGMIAFAFEGRMWDMVIICEVFIEIYNCFEEEELPVYKKIQQILYWFISDYSDRTVTRRIQESVDPNLDFAVQLIMNEDLSDLRYLYKFGEYITENERKTAEYLNYLDQKTIDLMASTYTEGYRIGFEKAKIDLSSKETVNIRYNLGFERMIRKAIQNFEKMGLRPVIYRSAVNSINKRQQLRIGYYGAIPNKQFDYDHRADNTIYLDKPFVERKLGVLRTAYEKYKDLANRHAGPACVEIFGEQPFIPENKPAAYHMSEKQEKLTVFYNNESSQITNRYIKGEERSFTIIAFPIPEIGEQFEEIFREVIKLNTLDYHLYERIQQTIIDALDQGSCVHIVGKGDNHTDLTVQLHELKDPAVQTNFENCVADVNIPVGEVFTSPKLAGTSGVLQVKEVYLNELKYVDLSITFEDGMIKEYTCGNFEKAEENKRYILENVLYHHESLPMGEFAIGTNTTAYAMARKYKISDKLPILIAEKMGPHFAVGDTCYSWSEDIAVHNPDGKEIIAKDNEVSLLRKEDIGKAYLGCHTDITIPYDELQLIEAVKNDGTKTEIIRDGKFVLEGTQELNEALGEFTVKS
;
A
#
# COMPACT_ATOMS: atom_id res chain seq x y z
N MET A 1 39.39 -15.06 -46.21
CA MET A 1 39.18 -14.36 -44.94
C MET A 1 37.74 -13.92 -44.93
N GLU A 2 36.85 -14.83 -44.54
CA GLU A 2 35.45 -14.52 -44.29
C GLU A 2 35.37 -13.83 -42.93
N ILE A 3 34.75 -12.66 -42.91
CA ILE A 3 34.43 -11.93 -41.69
C ILE A 3 33.11 -12.51 -41.21
N SER A 4 33.15 -13.36 -40.20
CA SER A 4 31.99 -13.80 -39.44
C SER A 4 31.45 -12.59 -38.65
N GLY A 5 30.22 -12.16 -38.96
CA GLY A 5 29.49 -11.21 -38.12
C GLY A 5 29.18 -11.80 -36.74
N PRO A 6 28.85 -10.97 -35.73
CA PRO A 6 28.52 -11.47 -34.41
C PRO A 6 27.25 -12.33 -34.50
N GLU A 7 27.31 -13.54 -33.95
CA GLU A 7 26.12 -14.38 -33.73
C GLU A 7 25.17 -13.65 -32.77
N ASN A 8 23.98 -13.28 -33.24
CA ASN A 8 22.88 -12.81 -32.37
C ASN A 8 22.52 -13.94 -31.38
N LYS A 9 23.15 -13.93 -30.21
CA LYS A 9 22.83 -14.83 -29.11
C LYS A 9 21.75 -14.16 -28.27
N ILE A 10 20.63 -14.87 -28.08
CA ILE A 10 19.62 -14.53 -27.08
C ILE A 10 20.36 -14.38 -25.72
N PRO A 11 20.18 -13.28 -24.98
CA PRO A 11 20.81 -13.06 -23.70
C PRO A 11 20.50 -14.24 -22.78
N ASP A 12 21.56 -14.89 -22.28
CA ASP A 12 21.41 -15.97 -21.32
C ASP A 12 20.99 -15.36 -19.98
N LEU A 13 19.71 -15.46 -19.64
CA LEU A 13 19.17 -14.92 -18.39
C LEU A 13 19.65 -15.72 -17.17
N LYS A 14 20.44 -16.79 -17.33
CA LYS A 14 21.03 -17.57 -16.21
C LYS A 14 21.86 -16.73 -15.25
N GLY A 15 22.39 -15.58 -15.67
CA GLY A 15 23.09 -14.66 -14.77
C GLY A 15 22.17 -13.89 -13.82
N ILE A 16 20.86 -13.82 -14.14
CA ILE A 16 19.85 -13.14 -13.32
C ILE A 16 19.18 -14.16 -12.40
N ASN A 17 19.47 -14.08 -11.11
CA ASN A 17 18.92 -14.99 -10.11
C ASN A 17 17.38 -14.95 -10.08
N GLY A 18 16.74 -16.11 -10.19
CA GLY A 18 15.30 -16.26 -10.04
C GLY A 18 14.43 -15.83 -11.21
N VAL A 19 15.03 -15.52 -12.36
CA VAL A 19 14.29 -15.35 -13.62
C VAL A 19 14.25 -16.70 -14.34
N LYS A 20 13.06 -17.32 -14.38
CA LYS A 20 12.83 -18.45 -15.29
C LYS A 20 12.54 -17.89 -16.66
N GLU A 21 13.14 -18.47 -17.70
CA GLU A 21 12.65 -18.27 -19.06
C GLU A 21 11.16 -18.63 -19.05
N ASP A 22 10.27 -17.64 -19.23
CA ASP A 22 8.94 -17.95 -19.72
C ASP A 22 9.15 -18.87 -20.92
N VAL A 23 8.35 -19.93 -21.05
CA VAL A 23 8.42 -20.84 -22.21
C VAL A 23 7.92 -20.08 -23.42
N MET A 24 8.70 -19.11 -23.86
CA MET A 24 8.59 -18.37 -25.10
C MET A 24 9.09 -19.31 -26.18
N ASP A 25 8.37 -19.31 -27.29
CA ASP A 25 8.84 -19.98 -28.48
C ASP A 25 10.22 -19.40 -28.86
N LEU A 26 11.16 -20.26 -29.28
CA LEU A 26 12.52 -19.85 -29.65
C LEU A 26 12.51 -18.84 -30.81
N GLU A 27 11.48 -18.88 -31.65
CA GLU A 27 11.26 -17.93 -32.74
C GLU A 27 10.80 -16.56 -32.21
N GLU A 28 9.89 -16.56 -31.22
CA GLU A 28 9.42 -15.36 -30.52
C GLU A 28 10.56 -14.67 -29.75
N ALA A 29 11.41 -15.44 -29.06
CA ALA A 29 12.59 -14.92 -28.37
C ALA A 29 13.59 -14.23 -29.30
N LYS A 30 13.79 -14.77 -30.52
CA LYS A 30 14.66 -14.15 -31.52
C LYS A 30 14.11 -12.83 -32.04
N ILE A 31 12.80 -12.77 -32.32
CA ILE A 31 12.14 -11.53 -32.75
C ILE A 31 12.29 -10.45 -31.67
N TYR A 32 12.18 -10.82 -30.40
CA TYR A 32 12.29 -9.87 -29.30
C TYR A 32 13.71 -9.36 -29.14
N GLN A 33 14.69 -10.25 -29.30
CA GLN A 33 16.09 -9.84 -29.29
C GLN A 33 16.40 -8.89 -30.45
N GLU A 34 15.92 -9.20 -31.66
CA GLU A 34 16.13 -8.33 -32.82
C GLU A 34 15.52 -6.93 -32.61
N ARG A 35 14.29 -6.85 -32.07
CA ARG A 35 13.66 -5.57 -31.72
C ARG A 35 14.43 -4.81 -30.64
N TYR A 36 14.94 -5.51 -29.64
CA TYR A 36 15.77 -4.92 -28.60
C TYR A 36 17.05 -4.33 -29.20
N ASP A 37 17.79 -5.11 -29.99
CA ASP A 37 19.05 -4.69 -30.60
C ASP A 37 18.84 -3.48 -31.53
N LEU A 38 17.81 -3.51 -32.37
CA LEU A 38 17.46 -2.39 -33.26
C LEU A 38 17.08 -1.12 -32.47
N SER A 39 16.31 -1.27 -31.38
CA SER A 39 15.94 -0.13 -30.53
C SER A 39 17.16 0.47 -29.85
N MET A 40 18.05 -0.38 -29.31
CA MET A 40 19.29 0.06 -28.65
C MET A 40 20.25 0.74 -29.64
N GLU A 41 20.36 0.25 -30.87
CA GLU A 41 21.15 0.89 -31.92
C GLU A 41 20.61 2.30 -32.23
N ARG A 42 19.30 2.45 -32.42
CA ARG A 42 18.70 3.76 -32.68
C ARG A 42 18.86 4.71 -31.49
N ILE A 43 18.67 4.24 -30.26
CA ILE A 43 18.81 5.06 -29.05
C ILE A 43 20.24 5.53 -28.85
N ALA A 44 21.23 4.69 -29.17
CA ALA A 44 22.64 5.10 -29.15
C ALA A 44 22.93 6.24 -30.15
N GLN A 45 22.23 6.28 -31.30
CA GLN A 45 22.33 7.40 -32.25
C GLN A 45 21.65 8.66 -31.70
N ILE A 46 20.45 8.53 -31.12
CA ILE A 46 19.69 9.63 -30.50
C ILE A 46 20.53 10.34 -29.43
N ALA A 47 21.33 9.60 -28.65
CA ALA A 47 22.19 10.18 -27.62
C ALA A 47 23.30 11.10 -28.18
N ALA A 48 23.65 10.99 -29.47
CA ALA A 48 24.77 11.71 -30.08
C ALA A 48 24.37 12.66 -31.22
N GLU A 49 23.17 12.52 -31.78
CA GLU A 49 22.69 13.38 -32.87
C GLU A 49 22.00 14.65 -32.35
N GLU A 50 21.91 15.68 -33.21
CA GLU A 50 21.33 17.00 -32.90
C GLU A 50 20.16 17.33 -33.85
N THR A 51 19.40 16.32 -34.27
CA THR A 51 18.31 16.47 -35.26
C THR A 51 17.04 17.09 -34.65
N VAL A 52 16.78 16.88 -33.36
CA VAL A 52 15.70 17.56 -32.61
C VAL A 52 16.13 18.97 -32.22
N ALA A 53 15.24 19.95 -32.40
CA ALA A 53 15.50 21.34 -32.05
C ALA A 53 15.52 21.58 -30.52
N ALA A 54 16.34 22.55 -30.08
CA ALA A 54 16.28 23.07 -28.71
C ALA A 54 14.89 23.69 -28.43
N PRO A 55 14.35 23.55 -27.20
CA PRO A 55 14.99 22.98 -26.00
C PRO A 55 14.86 21.46 -25.82
N PHE A 56 14.17 20.75 -26.73
CA PHE A 56 13.80 19.34 -26.54
C PHE A 56 14.97 18.37 -26.62
N ILE A 57 16.03 18.74 -27.35
CA ILE A 57 17.21 17.89 -27.53
C ILE A 57 17.86 17.47 -26.19
N ASP A 58 17.90 18.37 -25.19
CA ASP A 58 18.48 18.08 -23.87
C ASP A 58 17.72 16.95 -23.16
N TYR A 59 16.38 16.97 -23.24
CA TYR A 59 15.54 15.90 -22.68
C TYR A 59 15.83 14.56 -23.36
N PHE A 60 15.79 14.52 -24.69
CA PHE A 60 15.95 13.27 -25.43
C PHE A 60 17.35 12.68 -25.31
N GLN A 61 18.40 13.51 -25.31
CA GLN A 61 19.77 13.03 -25.10
C GLN A 61 19.97 12.47 -23.69
N LYS A 62 19.40 13.10 -22.65
CA LYS A 62 19.44 12.56 -21.28
C LYS A 62 18.68 11.25 -21.15
N MET A 63 17.49 11.15 -21.73
CA MET A 63 16.69 9.92 -21.70
C MET A 63 17.35 8.79 -22.49
N ALA A 64 17.92 9.08 -23.65
CA ALA A 64 18.70 8.10 -24.40
C ALA A 64 19.92 7.64 -23.62
N SER A 65 20.65 8.55 -22.96
CA SER A 65 21.79 8.20 -22.11
C SER A 65 21.38 7.28 -20.95
N PHE A 66 20.29 7.60 -20.26
CA PHE A 66 19.73 6.74 -19.21
C PHE A 66 19.37 5.34 -19.74
N ILE A 67 18.69 5.24 -20.89
CA ILE A 67 18.38 3.94 -21.50
C ILE A 67 19.66 3.14 -21.81
N MET A 68 20.72 3.81 -22.29
CA MET A 68 22.02 3.17 -22.54
C MET A 68 22.71 2.70 -21.25
N GLU A 69 22.56 3.42 -20.14
CA GLU A 69 23.02 2.97 -18.82
C GLU A 69 22.27 1.71 -18.39
N ILE A 70 20.95 1.65 -18.58
CA ILE A 70 20.15 0.46 -18.29
C ILE A 70 20.55 -0.72 -19.18
N LYS A 71 20.88 -0.49 -20.46
CA LYS A 71 21.43 -1.53 -21.35
C LYS A 71 22.71 -2.13 -20.75
N VAL A 72 23.65 -1.30 -20.33
CA VAL A 72 24.91 -1.76 -19.71
C VAL A 72 24.64 -2.51 -18.40
N LEU A 73 23.71 -2.02 -17.57
CA LEU A 73 23.27 -2.71 -16.35
C LEU A 73 22.73 -4.11 -16.68
N PHE A 74 21.84 -4.21 -17.67
CA PHE A 74 21.24 -5.48 -18.08
C PHE A 74 22.27 -6.48 -18.62
N GLU A 75 23.25 -6.04 -19.40
CA GLU A 75 24.36 -6.87 -19.87
C GLU A 75 25.23 -7.40 -18.71
N LYS A 76 25.51 -6.56 -17.71
CA LYS A 76 26.25 -6.94 -16.51
C LYS A 76 25.48 -7.91 -15.61
N LEU A 77 24.16 -7.76 -15.52
CA LEU A 77 23.27 -8.70 -14.84
C LEU A 77 23.28 -10.07 -15.56
N CYS A 78 23.05 -10.10 -16.88
CA CYS A 78 23.06 -11.33 -17.67
C CYS A 78 24.41 -12.08 -17.62
N SER A 79 25.53 -11.34 -17.64
CA SER A 79 26.86 -11.94 -17.56
C SER A 79 27.27 -12.35 -16.14
N GLY A 80 26.54 -11.91 -15.12
CA GLY A 80 26.88 -12.13 -13.71
C GLY A 80 28.07 -11.31 -13.21
N GLU A 81 28.53 -10.30 -13.96
CA GLU A 81 29.68 -9.44 -13.61
C GLU A 81 29.47 -8.75 -12.25
N LEU A 82 28.23 -8.32 -11.96
CA LEU A 82 27.89 -7.62 -10.72
C LEU A 82 28.07 -8.50 -9.46
N ASN A 83 28.14 -9.83 -9.58
CA ASN A 83 28.42 -10.69 -8.43
C ASN A 83 29.82 -10.46 -7.83
N ALA A 84 30.75 -9.92 -8.62
CA ALA A 84 32.09 -9.58 -8.16
C ALA A 84 32.19 -8.19 -7.52
N TYR A 85 31.12 -7.39 -7.56
CA TYR A 85 31.13 -6.04 -6.99
C TYR A 85 31.32 -6.08 -5.47
N SER A 86 32.12 -5.13 -4.99
CA SER A 86 32.18 -4.77 -3.57
C SER A 86 30.88 -4.06 -3.13
N CYS A 87 30.70 -3.88 -1.82
CA CYS A 87 29.55 -3.14 -1.29
C CYS A 87 29.53 -1.69 -1.80
N GLU A 88 30.69 -1.01 -1.78
CA GLU A 88 30.85 0.37 -2.27
C GLU A 88 30.45 0.49 -3.75
N GLN A 89 30.85 -0.46 -4.61
CA GLN A 89 30.47 -0.45 -6.02
C GLN A 89 28.97 -0.68 -6.24
N TRP A 90 28.33 -1.49 -5.39
CA TRP A 90 26.88 -1.67 -5.43
C TRP A 90 26.15 -0.40 -4.97
N GLU A 91 26.66 0.28 -3.94
CA GLU A 91 26.14 1.56 -3.46
C GLU A 91 26.23 2.65 -4.52
N GLU A 92 27.39 2.80 -5.16
CA GLU A 92 27.60 3.77 -6.24
C GLU A 92 26.66 3.50 -7.42
N LEU A 93 26.53 2.24 -7.85
CA LEU A 93 25.60 1.85 -8.92
C LEU A 93 24.14 2.10 -8.51
N ASN A 94 23.76 1.79 -7.27
CA ASN A 94 22.40 2.01 -6.81
C ASN A 94 22.08 3.50 -6.78
N HIS A 95 22.96 4.33 -6.24
CA HIS A 95 22.78 5.78 -6.20
C HIS A 95 22.66 6.36 -7.61
N SER A 96 23.54 5.98 -8.54
CA SER A 96 23.53 6.55 -9.90
C SER A 96 22.22 6.28 -10.66
N LEU A 97 21.53 5.17 -10.39
CA LEU A 97 20.24 4.84 -11.03
C LEU A 97 19.08 5.76 -10.59
N TYR A 98 19.20 6.44 -9.46
CA TYR A 98 18.15 7.29 -8.88
C TYR A 98 18.58 8.74 -8.65
N GLU A 99 19.86 9.08 -8.86
CA GLU A 99 20.49 10.36 -8.51
C GLU A 99 19.65 11.57 -8.92
N ASP A 100 19.20 11.63 -10.17
CA ASP A 100 18.50 12.80 -10.71
C ASP A 100 17.05 12.96 -10.19
N ILE A 101 16.49 12.01 -9.43
CA ILE A 101 15.21 12.20 -8.73
C ILE A 101 15.35 12.36 -7.22
N LEU A 102 16.56 12.25 -6.66
CA LEU A 102 16.76 12.44 -5.23
C LEU A 102 16.38 13.88 -4.83
N PRO A 103 15.91 14.11 -3.59
CA PRO A 103 15.38 15.41 -3.16
C PRO A 103 16.29 16.60 -3.46
N GLU A 104 17.60 16.43 -3.30
CA GLU A 104 18.63 17.45 -3.57
C GLU A 104 18.80 17.82 -5.05
N HIS A 105 18.35 16.96 -5.97
CA HIS A 105 18.49 17.13 -7.41
C HIS A 105 17.15 17.31 -8.14
N TYR A 106 16.04 16.99 -7.46
CA TYR A 106 14.72 16.89 -8.06
C TYR A 106 14.22 18.20 -8.70
N ASP A 107 14.58 19.36 -8.15
CA ASP A 107 14.24 20.67 -8.74
C ASP A 107 14.83 20.91 -10.13
N ASN A 108 15.85 20.13 -10.52
CA ASN A 108 16.48 20.19 -11.83
C ASN A 108 16.25 18.93 -12.68
N SER A 109 15.30 18.09 -12.27
CA SER A 109 14.97 16.82 -12.91
C SER A 109 13.86 16.97 -13.93
N TYR A 110 13.93 16.24 -15.05
CA TYR A 110 12.77 16.11 -15.94
C TYR A 110 11.65 15.24 -15.35
N GLY A 111 11.93 14.52 -14.26
CA GLY A 111 10.91 13.93 -13.40
C GLY A 111 10.15 14.94 -12.56
N ASN A 112 10.55 16.21 -12.48
CA ASN A 112 9.77 17.25 -11.81
C ASN A 112 8.92 17.98 -12.86
N PRO A 113 7.56 17.91 -12.79
CA PRO A 113 6.71 18.53 -13.79
C PRO A 113 6.93 20.04 -13.95
N GLU A 114 7.28 20.77 -12.87
CA GLU A 114 7.57 22.21 -12.96
C GLU A 114 8.85 22.49 -13.72
N TYR A 115 9.90 21.72 -13.45
CA TYR A 115 11.14 21.84 -14.20
C TYR A 115 10.91 21.50 -15.68
N ALA A 116 10.23 20.38 -15.96
CA ALA A 116 9.94 19.96 -17.32
C ALA A 116 9.12 21.01 -18.09
N VAL A 117 8.06 21.58 -17.49
CA VAL A 117 7.28 22.67 -18.10
C VAL A 117 8.10 23.93 -18.29
N SER A 118 8.97 24.29 -17.34
CA SER A 118 9.82 25.48 -17.47
C SER A 118 10.82 25.38 -18.63
N LYS A 119 11.29 24.16 -18.94
CA LYS A 119 12.29 23.90 -19.99
C LYS A 119 11.67 23.61 -21.34
N LEU A 120 10.59 22.84 -21.36
CA LEU A 120 10.01 22.26 -22.59
C LEU A 120 8.66 22.89 -22.95
N GLY A 121 8.18 23.85 -22.15
CA GLY A 121 6.89 24.51 -22.33
C GLY A 121 5.71 23.69 -21.80
N GLU A 122 4.56 24.34 -21.62
CA GLU A 122 3.36 23.75 -21.02
C GLU A 122 2.77 22.60 -21.86
N ILE A 123 2.87 22.69 -23.20
CA ILE A 123 2.32 21.70 -24.13
C ILE A 123 3.04 20.36 -24.01
N HIS A 124 4.37 20.37 -23.86
CA HIS A 124 5.21 19.17 -23.98
C HIS A 124 5.85 18.76 -22.66
N GLY A 125 6.23 19.71 -21.80
CA GLY A 125 6.98 19.42 -20.58
C GLY A 125 6.25 18.46 -19.66
N ARG A 126 4.95 18.68 -19.44
CA ARG A 126 4.15 17.82 -18.56
C ARG A 126 4.05 16.37 -19.08
N ILE A 127 3.77 16.19 -20.37
CA ILE A 127 3.60 14.84 -20.95
C ILE A 127 4.93 14.10 -21.14
N LEU A 128 6.03 14.82 -21.37
CA LEU A 128 7.36 14.24 -21.39
C LEU A 128 7.84 13.88 -19.98
N SER A 129 7.43 14.65 -18.96
CA SER A 129 7.66 14.26 -17.57
C SER A 129 6.95 12.96 -17.18
N PHE A 130 5.79 12.65 -17.77
CA PHE A 130 5.19 11.31 -17.66
C PHE A 130 6.00 10.23 -18.39
N LEU A 131 6.44 10.48 -19.63
CA LEU A 131 7.28 9.51 -20.36
C LEU A 131 8.56 9.18 -19.56
N TYR A 132 9.13 10.17 -18.90
CA TYR A 132 10.26 10.01 -17.99
C TYR A 132 9.96 8.98 -16.87
N THR A 133 8.75 8.99 -16.28
CA THR A 133 8.40 8.04 -15.21
C THR A 133 8.25 6.62 -15.72
N GLU A 134 7.68 6.43 -16.91
CA GLU A 134 7.57 5.11 -17.55
C GLU A 134 8.97 4.55 -17.88
N LEU A 135 9.89 5.40 -18.38
CA LEU A 135 11.28 5.02 -18.66
C LEU A 135 12.01 4.54 -17.41
N ARG A 136 11.81 5.18 -16.25
CA ARG A 136 12.42 4.75 -14.99
C ARG A 136 12.02 3.34 -14.55
N GLY A 137 10.86 2.83 -14.99
CA GLY A 137 10.46 1.44 -14.77
C GLY A 137 11.46 0.41 -15.31
N MET A 138 12.30 0.80 -16.29
CA MET A 138 13.33 -0.07 -16.88
C MET A 138 14.37 -0.57 -15.87
N ILE A 139 14.58 0.13 -14.74
CA ILE A 139 15.46 -0.35 -13.67
C ILE A 139 14.95 -1.70 -13.15
N ALA A 140 13.68 -1.74 -12.70
CA ALA A 140 13.07 -2.97 -12.20
C ALA A 140 13.01 -4.05 -13.28
N PHE A 141 12.71 -3.67 -14.53
CA PHE A 141 12.66 -4.63 -15.63
C PHE A 141 14.01 -5.28 -15.93
N ALA A 142 15.12 -4.55 -15.84
CA ALA A 142 16.46 -5.10 -16.03
C ALA A 142 16.79 -6.15 -14.95
N PHE A 143 16.54 -5.85 -13.68
CA PHE A 143 16.78 -6.80 -12.57
C PHE A 143 15.87 -8.03 -12.61
N GLU A 144 14.64 -7.91 -13.10
CA GLU A 144 13.70 -9.02 -13.22
C GLU A 144 13.76 -9.74 -14.58
N GLY A 145 14.71 -9.40 -15.46
CA GLY A 145 14.86 -10.02 -16.77
C GLY A 145 13.69 -9.76 -17.72
N ARG A 146 12.93 -8.68 -17.51
CA ARG A 146 11.72 -8.32 -18.27
C ARG A 146 12.06 -7.55 -19.55
N MET A 147 12.87 -8.16 -20.41
CA MET A 147 13.36 -7.54 -21.64
C MET A 147 12.25 -7.00 -22.54
N TRP A 148 11.11 -7.70 -22.64
CA TRP A 148 9.98 -7.21 -23.44
C TRP A 148 9.44 -5.87 -22.95
N ASP A 149 9.27 -5.71 -21.64
CA ASP A 149 8.77 -4.45 -21.06
C ASP A 149 9.76 -3.30 -21.35
N MET A 150 11.07 -3.60 -21.41
CA MET A 150 12.08 -2.64 -21.86
C MET A 150 11.93 -2.29 -23.35
N VAL A 151 11.75 -3.28 -24.22
CA VAL A 151 11.61 -3.08 -25.69
C VAL A 151 10.44 -2.15 -26.00
N ILE A 152 9.25 -2.43 -25.44
CA ILE A 152 8.05 -1.65 -25.77
C ILE A 152 8.16 -0.19 -25.33
N ILE A 153 8.85 0.08 -24.23
CA ILE A 153 9.10 1.45 -23.74
C ILE A 153 10.13 2.16 -24.63
N CYS A 154 11.18 1.45 -25.05
CA CYS A 154 12.18 1.98 -25.97
C CYS A 154 11.56 2.38 -27.31
N GLU A 155 10.66 1.55 -27.86
CA GLU A 155 9.97 1.84 -29.12
C GLU A 155 9.10 3.09 -29.03
N VAL A 156 8.39 3.28 -27.91
CA VAL A 156 7.58 4.49 -27.68
C VAL A 156 8.46 5.73 -27.52
N PHE A 157 9.60 5.61 -26.83
CA PHE A 157 10.57 6.69 -26.74
C PHE A 157 11.07 7.11 -28.14
N ILE A 158 11.42 6.14 -29.00
CA ILE A 158 11.84 6.39 -30.39
C ILE A 158 10.70 7.02 -31.21
N GLU A 159 9.47 6.52 -31.09
CA GLU A 159 8.31 7.05 -31.82
C GLU A 159 8.05 8.52 -31.44
N ILE A 160 8.11 8.83 -30.15
CA ILE A 160 7.96 10.21 -29.65
C ILE A 160 9.13 11.07 -30.12
N TYR A 161 10.38 10.58 -30.05
CA TYR A 161 11.55 11.29 -30.56
C TYR A 161 11.39 11.68 -32.03
N ASN A 162 11.01 10.73 -32.88
CA ASN A 162 10.83 10.96 -34.32
C ASN A 162 9.77 12.04 -34.59
N CYS A 163 8.76 12.20 -33.73
CA CYS A 163 7.78 13.27 -33.85
C CYS A 163 8.39 14.67 -33.67
N PHE A 164 9.48 14.80 -32.91
CA PHE A 164 10.19 16.07 -32.69
C PHE A 164 11.31 16.33 -33.71
N GLU A 165 11.63 15.36 -34.58
CA GLU A 165 12.52 15.56 -35.74
C GLU A 165 11.80 16.19 -36.94
N GLU A 166 10.45 16.24 -36.91
CA GLU A 166 9.65 16.89 -37.96
C GLU A 166 9.87 18.41 -37.99
N GLU A 167 9.65 19.04 -39.16
CA GLU A 167 9.80 20.50 -39.33
C GLU A 167 8.89 21.31 -38.39
N GLU A 168 7.70 20.77 -38.09
CA GLU A 168 6.74 21.36 -37.15
C GLU A 168 6.69 20.55 -35.86
N LEU A 169 6.71 21.25 -34.71
CA LEU A 169 6.61 20.59 -33.41
C LEU A 169 5.27 19.83 -33.28
N PRO A 170 5.27 18.62 -32.69
CA PRO A 170 4.07 17.82 -32.58
C PRO A 170 3.07 18.49 -31.64
N VAL A 171 1.80 18.53 -32.01
CA VAL A 171 0.76 18.99 -31.09
C VAL A 171 0.58 18.00 -29.94
N TYR A 172 0.15 18.47 -28.76
CA TYR A 172 -0.11 17.63 -27.57
C TYR A 172 -0.86 16.34 -27.90
N LYS A 173 -1.91 16.44 -28.71
CA LYS A 173 -2.79 15.31 -29.04
C LYS A 173 -2.06 14.18 -29.77
N LYS A 174 -1.01 14.49 -30.56
CA LYS A 174 -0.21 13.47 -31.26
C LYS A 174 0.56 12.62 -30.25
N ILE A 175 1.29 13.27 -29.32
CA ILE A 175 2.05 12.59 -28.26
C ILE A 175 1.12 11.83 -27.31
N GLN A 176 0.01 12.44 -26.91
CA GLN A 176 -0.98 11.79 -26.05
C GLN A 176 -1.58 10.53 -26.70
N GLN A 177 -1.79 10.52 -28.02
CA GLN A 177 -2.30 9.32 -28.70
C GLN A 177 -1.27 8.20 -28.76
N ILE A 178 0.01 8.50 -29.01
CA ILE A 178 1.08 7.50 -28.96
C ILE A 178 1.10 6.81 -27.59
N LEU A 179 1.07 7.60 -26.52
CA LEU A 179 1.06 7.08 -25.15
C LEU A 179 -0.24 6.35 -24.80
N TYR A 180 -1.39 6.84 -25.27
CA TYR A 180 -2.68 6.16 -25.08
C TYR A 180 -2.65 4.76 -25.71
N TRP A 181 -2.19 4.63 -26.95
CA TRP A 181 -2.13 3.34 -27.64
C TRP A 181 -1.04 2.43 -27.08
N PHE A 182 0.11 2.96 -26.68
CA PHE A 182 1.10 2.20 -25.92
C PHE A 182 0.48 1.54 -24.69
N ILE A 183 -0.18 2.32 -23.83
CA ILE A 183 -0.80 1.81 -22.59
C ILE A 183 -1.96 0.87 -22.91
N SER A 184 -2.81 1.24 -23.88
CA SER A 184 -3.99 0.47 -24.28
C SER A 184 -3.61 -0.85 -24.93
N ASP A 185 -2.77 -0.87 -25.96
CA ASP A 185 -2.51 -2.05 -26.78
C ASP A 185 -1.68 -3.08 -26.00
N TYR A 186 -0.70 -2.61 -25.22
CA TYR A 186 0.09 -3.50 -24.37
C TYR A 186 -0.59 -3.89 -23.06
N SER A 187 -1.78 -3.37 -22.75
CA SER A 187 -2.53 -3.76 -21.53
C SER A 187 -2.80 -5.26 -21.46
N ASP A 188 -3.05 -5.93 -22.59
CA ASP A 188 -3.22 -7.38 -22.69
C ASP A 188 -2.04 -8.16 -22.09
N ARG A 189 -0.84 -7.58 -22.10
CA ARG A 189 0.35 -8.15 -21.48
C ARG A 189 0.63 -7.55 -20.11
N THR A 190 0.66 -6.22 -19.97
CA THR A 190 1.11 -5.56 -18.73
C THR A 190 0.14 -5.78 -17.58
N VAL A 191 -1.17 -5.80 -17.82
CA VAL A 191 -2.18 -6.12 -16.80
C VAL A 191 -2.21 -7.63 -16.54
N THR A 192 -2.15 -8.45 -17.59
CA THR A 192 -2.12 -9.91 -17.44
C THR A 192 -0.93 -10.41 -16.64
N ARG A 193 0.27 -9.86 -16.90
CA ARG A 193 1.48 -10.15 -16.12
C ARG A 193 1.31 -9.73 -14.67
N ARG A 194 0.71 -8.57 -14.40
CA ARG A 194 0.43 -8.11 -13.03
C ARG A 194 -0.49 -9.05 -12.26
N ILE A 195 -1.51 -9.60 -12.92
CA ILE A 195 -2.39 -10.62 -12.32
C ILE A 195 -1.63 -11.93 -12.11
N GLN A 196 -0.78 -12.34 -13.06
CA GLN A 196 0.05 -13.53 -12.87
C GLN A 196 0.99 -13.38 -11.67
N GLU A 197 1.69 -12.25 -11.55
CA GLU A 197 2.58 -11.93 -10.43
C GLU A 197 1.89 -12.04 -9.07
N SER A 198 0.58 -11.73 -8.98
CA SER A 198 -0.15 -11.77 -7.72
C SER A 198 -0.68 -13.14 -7.31
N VAL A 199 -0.67 -14.14 -8.20
CA VAL A 199 -1.26 -15.47 -7.93
C VAL A 199 -0.34 -16.65 -8.26
N ASP A 200 0.67 -16.47 -9.12
CA ASP A 200 1.53 -17.53 -9.62
C ASP A 200 2.82 -17.65 -8.79
N PRO A 201 2.97 -18.69 -7.94
CA PRO A 201 4.15 -18.89 -7.11
C PRO A 201 5.37 -19.37 -7.91
N ASN A 202 5.28 -19.50 -9.23
CA ASN A 202 6.43 -19.83 -10.09
C ASN A 202 7.19 -18.59 -10.57
N LEU A 203 6.58 -17.40 -10.48
CA LEU A 203 7.28 -16.12 -10.65
C LEU A 203 7.98 -15.78 -9.33
N ASP A 204 9.14 -16.38 -9.12
CA ASP A 204 9.77 -16.53 -7.80
C ASP A 204 11.07 -15.72 -7.61
N PHE A 205 11.29 -14.67 -8.40
CA PHE A 205 12.47 -13.79 -8.33
C PHE A 205 12.89 -13.43 -6.89
N ALA A 206 11.99 -12.81 -6.13
CA ALA A 206 12.26 -12.41 -4.74
C ALA A 206 12.47 -13.62 -3.82
N VAL A 207 11.69 -14.70 -4.00
CA VAL A 207 11.81 -15.93 -3.20
C VAL A 207 13.20 -16.56 -3.39
N GLN A 208 13.72 -16.56 -4.61
CA GLN A 208 15.04 -17.12 -4.92
C GLN A 208 16.16 -16.33 -4.24
N LEU A 209 16.08 -14.99 -4.24
CA LEU A 209 17.02 -14.14 -3.48
C LEU A 209 16.93 -14.43 -1.98
N ILE A 210 15.73 -14.40 -1.41
CA ILE A 210 15.50 -14.61 0.03
C ILE A 210 15.98 -15.99 0.47
N MET A 211 15.78 -17.04 -0.32
CA MET A 211 16.09 -18.41 0.09
C MET A 211 17.54 -18.83 -0.17
N ASN A 212 18.19 -18.28 -1.20
CA ASN A 212 19.49 -18.78 -1.66
C ASN A 212 20.68 -17.85 -1.38
N GLU A 213 20.47 -16.54 -1.18
CA GLU A 213 21.56 -15.60 -0.89
C GLU A 213 22.04 -15.73 0.57
N ASP A 214 23.29 -15.33 0.83
CA ASP A 214 23.79 -15.15 2.19
C ASP A 214 23.31 -13.79 2.74
N LEU A 215 22.31 -13.82 3.63
CA LEU A 215 21.73 -12.58 4.18
C LEU A 215 22.65 -11.88 5.19
N SER A 216 23.78 -12.50 5.58
CA SER A 216 24.81 -11.80 6.34
C SER A 216 25.67 -10.88 5.48
N ASP A 217 25.66 -11.08 4.16
CA ASP A 217 26.30 -10.24 3.16
C ASP A 217 25.28 -9.28 2.53
N LEU A 218 25.21 -8.05 3.04
CA LEU A 218 24.21 -7.05 2.69
C LEU A 218 24.16 -6.68 1.19
N ARG A 219 25.15 -7.09 0.39
CA ARG A 219 25.13 -6.93 -1.07
C ARG A 219 23.88 -7.55 -1.71
N TYR A 220 23.25 -8.54 -1.07
CA TYR A 220 22.01 -9.13 -1.57
C TYR A 220 20.87 -8.10 -1.74
N LEU A 221 20.83 -7.02 -0.91
CA LEU A 221 19.78 -6.01 -0.96
C LEU A 221 19.71 -5.34 -2.34
N TYR A 222 20.87 -5.03 -2.93
CA TYR A 222 20.95 -4.40 -4.24
C TYR A 222 20.51 -5.31 -5.39
N LYS A 223 20.56 -6.64 -5.21
CA LYS A 223 20.11 -7.60 -6.21
C LYS A 223 18.60 -7.57 -6.45
N PHE A 224 17.84 -6.99 -5.52
CA PHE A 224 16.42 -6.74 -5.74
C PHE A 224 16.16 -5.62 -6.75
N GLY A 225 17.14 -4.79 -7.10
CA GLY A 225 16.92 -3.67 -8.04
C GLY A 225 15.99 -2.58 -7.51
N GLU A 226 15.90 -2.46 -6.18
CA GLU A 226 15.25 -1.34 -5.49
C GLU A 226 16.28 -0.29 -5.09
N TYR A 227 15.82 0.93 -4.76
CA TYR A 227 16.67 1.91 -4.11
C TYR A 227 16.93 1.52 -2.66
N ILE A 228 18.18 1.56 -2.23
CA ILE A 228 18.62 1.11 -0.91
C ILE A 228 19.27 2.28 -0.18
N THR A 229 18.81 2.54 1.03
CA THR A 229 19.37 3.58 1.91
C THR A 229 20.01 2.95 3.15
N GLU A 230 20.44 3.79 4.08
CA GLU A 230 20.83 3.37 5.42
C GLU A 230 19.73 2.61 6.16
N ASN A 231 18.44 2.89 5.88
CA ASN A 231 17.33 2.27 6.59
C ASN A 231 17.27 0.76 6.34
N GLU A 232 17.29 0.32 5.08
CA GLU A 232 17.22 -1.10 4.71
C GLU A 232 18.49 -1.82 5.20
N ARG A 233 19.67 -1.21 5.03
CA ARG A 233 20.95 -1.79 5.47
C ARG A 233 21.02 -2.00 6.97
N LYS A 234 20.79 -0.95 7.77
CA LYS A 234 20.84 -1.04 9.24
C LYS A 234 19.75 -1.93 9.80
N THR A 235 18.59 -2.01 9.14
CA THR A 235 17.55 -2.97 9.50
C THR A 235 18.05 -4.41 9.32
N ALA A 236 18.61 -4.74 8.15
CA ALA A 236 19.18 -6.06 7.89
C ALA A 236 20.34 -6.40 8.85
N GLU A 237 21.23 -5.45 9.11
CA GLU A 237 22.33 -5.59 10.09
C GLU A 237 21.80 -5.90 11.49
N TYR A 238 20.80 -5.13 11.95
CA TYR A 238 20.23 -5.33 13.27
C TYR A 238 19.53 -6.69 13.36
N LEU A 239 18.76 -7.08 12.34
CA LEU A 239 18.16 -8.41 12.29
C LEU A 239 19.22 -9.50 12.28
N ASN A 240 20.39 -9.31 11.65
CA ASN A 240 21.52 -10.25 11.69
C ASN A 240 22.17 -10.35 13.08
N TYR A 241 22.13 -9.29 13.87
CA TYR A 241 22.60 -9.29 15.26
C TYR A 241 21.65 -10.05 16.21
N LEU A 242 20.34 -10.08 15.93
CA LEU A 242 19.37 -10.78 16.77
C LEU A 242 19.65 -12.29 16.83
N ASP A 243 19.38 -12.89 18.00
CA ASP A 243 19.48 -14.32 18.15
C ASP A 243 18.35 -15.05 17.39
N GLN A 244 18.56 -16.34 17.10
CA GLN A 244 17.61 -17.10 16.31
C GLN A 244 16.25 -17.27 16.99
N LYS A 245 16.18 -17.25 18.33
CA LYS A 245 14.90 -17.35 19.04
C LYS A 245 14.07 -16.09 18.86
N THR A 246 14.69 -14.91 18.83
CA THR A 246 14.00 -13.65 18.54
C THR A 246 13.48 -13.61 17.11
N ILE A 247 14.28 -14.02 16.12
CA ILE A 247 13.82 -14.12 14.72
C ILE A 247 12.68 -15.13 14.57
N ASP A 248 12.79 -16.28 15.23
CA ASP A 248 11.74 -17.28 15.26
C ASP A 248 10.46 -16.74 15.89
N LEU A 249 10.55 -16.00 17.00
CA LEU A 249 9.41 -15.36 17.65
C LEU A 249 8.72 -14.36 16.72
N MET A 250 9.47 -13.43 16.11
CA MET A 250 8.93 -12.43 15.19
C MET A 250 8.17 -13.09 14.02
N ALA A 251 8.83 -14.05 13.36
CA ALA A 251 8.24 -14.76 12.22
C ALA A 251 7.05 -15.62 12.65
N SER A 252 7.11 -16.31 13.79
CA SER A 252 6.01 -17.14 14.28
C SER A 252 4.82 -16.33 14.73
N THR A 253 4.99 -15.20 15.41
CA THR A 253 3.89 -14.29 15.75
C THR A 253 3.13 -13.86 14.50
N TYR A 254 3.85 -13.45 13.46
CA TYR A 254 3.30 -13.08 12.17
C TYR A 254 2.59 -14.25 11.44
N THR A 255 3.22 -15.43 11.34
CA THR A 255 2.61 -16.55 10.61
C THR A 255 1.50 -17.26 11.39
N GLU A 256 1.58 -17.31 12.73
CA GLU A 256 0.53 -17.91 13.55
C GLU A 256 -0.70 -17.02 13.63
N GLY A 257 -0.54 -15.69 13.64
CA GLY A 257 -1.67 -14.78 13.46
C GLY A 257 -2.48 -15.15 12.21
N TYR A 258 -1.78 -15.35 11.09
CA TYR A 258 -2.38 -15.81 9.84
C TYR A 258 -3.18 -17.09 9.99
N ARG A 259 -2.60 -18.13 10.58
CA ARG A 259 -3.29 -19.40 10.82
C ARG A 259 -4.51 -19.24 11.74
N ILE A 260 -4.38 -18.48 12.82
CA ILE A 260 -5.46 -18.22 13.79
C ILE A 260 -6.61 -17.47 13.12
N GLY A 261 -6.33 -16.51 12.24
CA GLY A 261 -7.33 -15.80 11.45
C GLY A 261 -8.22 -16.75 10.63
N PHE A 262 -7.62 -17.76 9.97
CA PHE A 262 -8.37 -18.81 9.28
C PHE A 262 -9.23 -19.65 10.23
N GLU A 263 -8.70 -20.03 11.39
CA GLU A 263 -9.44 -20.85 12.37
C GLU A 263 -10.65 -20.12 12.94
N LYS A 264 -10.50 -18.85 13.30
CA LYS A 264 -11.59 -18.03 13.84
C LYS A 264 -12.68 -17.75 12.81
N ALA A 265 -12.28 -17.45 11.58
CA ALA A 265 -13.21 -17.28 10.47
C ALA A 265 -13.83 -18.62 10.01
N LYS A 266 -13.38 -19.76 10.55
CA LYS A 266 -13.78 -21.12 10.14
C LYS A 266 -13.56 -21.37 8.64
N ILE A 267 -12.50 -20.78 8.09
CA ILE A 267 -12.10 -20.93 6.69
C ILE A 267 -11.13 -22.10 6.59
N ASP A 268 -11.39 -23.03 5.67
CA ASP A 268 -10.52 -24.18 5.42
C ASP A 268 -9.25 -23.77 4.66
N LEU A 269 -8.16 -23.56 5.40
CA LEU A 269 -6.85 -23.24 4.84
C LEU A 269 -6.30 -24.34 3.92
N SER A 270 -6.66 -25.60 4.12
CA SER A 270 -6.15 -26.73 3.31
C SER A 270 -6.65 -26.71 1.86
N SER A 271 -7.68 -25.90 1.58
CA SER A 271 -8.17 -25.63 0.22
C SER A 271 -7.31 -24.63 -0.55
N LYS A 272 -6.35 -23.97 0.12
CA LYS A 272 -5.47 -22.94 -0.45
C LYS A 272 -4.06 -23.46 -0.64
N GLU A 273 -3.34 -22.87 -1.61
CA GLU A 273 -1.99 -23.29 -2.01
C GLU A 273 -0.97 -22.16 -1.93
N THR A 274 -1.39 -20.89 -1.95
CA THR A 274 -0.47 -19.74 -2.00
C THR A 274 -0.78 -18.68 -0.97
N VAL A 275 0.27 -18.05 -0.43
CA VAL A 275 0.19 -16.87 0.45
C VAL A 275 0.95 -15.72 -0.20
N ASN A 276 0.37 -14.51 -0.23
CA ASN A 276 1.06 -13.34 -0.76
C ASN A 276 1.81 -12.60 0.34
N ILE A 277 3.15 -12.69 0.35
CA ILE A 277 3.98 -11.98 1.32
C ILE A 277 4.32 -10.59 0.76
N ARG A 278 4.02 -9.54 1.52
CA ARG A 278 4.34 -8.14 1.21
C ARG A 278 5.20 -7.56 2.32
N TYR A 279 6.31 -6.91 1.99
CA TYR A 279 7.25 -6.41 2.98
C TYR A 279 8.23 -5.38 2.40
N ASN A 280 8.86 -4.57 3.25
CA ASN A 280 9.96 -3.69 2.86
C ASN A 280 11.31 -4.39 2.99
N LEU A 281 12.26 -4.07 2.09
CA LEU A 281 13.60 -4.66 2.13
C LEU A 281 14.31 -4.38 3.45
N GLY A 282 15.19 -5.29 3.85
CA GLY A 282 15.89 -5.30 5.14
C GLY A 282 15.31 -6.32 6.14
N PHE A 283 14.11 -6.85 5.89
CA PHE A 283 13.46 -7.86 6.75
C PHE A 283 13.64 -9.31 6.28
N GLU A 284 14.49 -9.56 5.28
CA GLU A 284 14.59 -10.85 4.58
C GLU A 284 14.95 -12.01 5.52
N ARG A 285 15.72 -11.77 6.60
CA ARG A 285 16.04 -12.81 7.59
C ARG A 285 14.79 -13.32 8.29
N MET A 286 13.86 -12.42 8.65
CA MET A 286 12.55 -12.79 9.20
C MET A 286 11.66 -13.42 8.12
N ILE A 287 11.62 -12.85 6.91
CA ILE A 287 10.78 -13.36 5.81
C ILE A 287 11.19 -14.78 5.39
N ARG A 288 12.49 -15.09 5.34
CA ARG A 288 12.98 -16.46 5.12
C ARG A 288 12.40 -17.44 6.12
N LYS A 289 12.35 -17.06 7.40
CA LYS A 289 11.73 -17.88 8.45
C LYS A 289 10.22 -17.98 8.27
N ALA A 290 9.55 -16.88 7.88
CA ALA A 290 8.11 -16.88 7.60
C ALA A 290 7.74 -17.80 6.42
N ILE A 291 8.53 -17.79 5.32
CA ILE A 291 8.37 -18.71 4.19
C ILE A 291 8.40 -20.17 4.68
N GLN A 292 9.38 -20.53 5.52
CA GLN A 292 9.48 -21.87 6.10
C GLN A 292 8.30 -22.23 7.01
N ASN A 293 7.72 -21.26 7.71
CA ASN A 293 6.53 -21.48 8.53
C ASN A 293 5.29 -21.71 7.66
N PHE A 294 5.09 -20.89 6.61
CA PHE A 294 4.00 -21.07 5.67
C PHE A 294 4.09 -22.37 4.88
N GLU A 295 5.29 -22.82 4.53
CA GLU A 295 5.50 -24.13 3.90
C GLU A 295 4.98 -25.28 4.78
N LYS A 296 5.16 -25.19 6.11
CA LYS A 296 4.59 -26.17 7.07
C LYS A 296 3.06 -26.13 7.13
N MET A 297 2.46 -25.00 6.75
CA MET A 297 1.01 -24.83 6.61
C MET A 297 0.50 -25.29 5.24
N GLY A 298 1.38 -25.76 4.35
CA GLY A 298 1.02 -26.20 3.00
C GLY A 298 0.98 -25.09 1.95
N LEU A 299 1.47 -23.89 2.27
CA LEU A 299 1.41 -22.72 1.41
C LEU A 299 2.75 -22.43 0.73
N ARG A 300 2.68 -22.04 -0.54
CA ARG A 300 3.82 -21.50 -1.30
C ARG A 300 3.80 -19.97 -1.30
N PRO A 301 4.96 -19.31 -1.19
CA PRO A 301 5.02 -17.85 -1.20
C PRO A 301 4.80 -17.28 -2.61
N VAL A 302 4.02 -16.21 -2.70
CA VAL A 302 3.91 -15.31 -3.85
C VAL A 302 4.44 -13.94 -3.41
N ILE A 303 5.59 -13.52 -3.94
CA ILE A 303 6.29 -12.29 -3.53
C ILE A 303 6.64 -11.49 -4.79
N TYR A 304 5.87 -10.42 -5.04
CA TYR A 304 6.00 -9.59 -6.24
C TYR A 304 6.28 -8.13 -5.87
N ARG A 305 6.96 -7.40 -6.77
CA ARG A 305 7.35 -5.99 -6.55
C ARG A 305 6.14 -5.06 -6.57
N SER A 306 6.22 -3.95 -5.86
CA SER A 306 5.35 -2.81 -6.13
C SER A 306 5.35 -2.41 -7.62
N ALA A 307 4.21 -1.94 -8.12
CA ALA A 307 4.06 -1.66 -9.55
C ALA A 307 4.84 -0.40 -9.96
N VAL A 308 5.65 -0.51 -11.03
CA VAL A 308 6.46 0.61 -11.55
C VAL A 308 5.83 1.35 -12.73
N ASN A 309 4.92 0.70 -13.47
CA ASN A 309 4.22 1.31 -14.62
C ASN A 309 2.85 1.88 -14.24
N SER A 310 2.49 3.01 -14.85
CA SER A 310 1.31 3.80 -14.48
C SER A 310 -0.01 3.03 -14.60
N ILE A 311 -0.11 2.10 -15.56
CA ILE A 311 -1.32 1.29 -15.77
C ILE A 311 -1.66 0.40 -14.55
N ASN A 312 -0.65 -0.06 -13.79
CA ASN A 312 -0.85 -0.94 -12.64
C ASN A 312 -0.69 -0.24 -11.29
N LYS A 313 -0.32 1.05 -11.27
CA LYS A 313 -0.25 1.86 -10.04
C LYS A 313 -1.65 2.22 -9.53
N ARG A 314 -1.74 2.39 -8.22
CA ARG A 314 -2.93 2.93 -7.52
C ARG A 314 -2.49 4.17 -6.76
N GLN A 315 -2.54 5.32 -7.44
CA GLN A 315 -2.00 6.59 -6.92
C GLN A 315 -0.54 6.40 -6.45
N GLN A 316 -0.19 6.89 -5.25
CA GLN A 316 1.13 6.72 -4.62
C GLN A 316 1.34 5.38 -3.89
N LEU A 317 0.32 4.53 -3.76
CA LEU A 317 0.39 3.32 -2.93
C LEU A 317 1.32 2.25 -3.54
N ARG A 318 2.22 1.69 -2.71
CA ARG A 318 3.14 0.60 -3.07
C ARG A 318 2.66 -0.74 -2.53
N ILE A 319 2.07 -1.57 -3.40
CA ILE A 319 1.58 -2.91 -3.05
C ILE A 319 2.54 -3.99 -3.57
N GLY A 320 3.18 -4.72 -2.67
CA GLY A 320 4.15 -5.78 -2.98
C GLY A 320 5.35 -5.69 -2.04
N TYR A 321 6.52 -6.11 -2.50
CA TYR A 321 7.79 -5.72 -1.88
C TYR A 321 8.37 -4.47 -2.56
N TYR A 322 9.14 -3.69 -1.80
CA TYR A 322 9.89 -2.53 -2.29
C TYR A 322 10.99 -2.14 -1.28
N GLY A 323 11.99 -1.37 -1.73
CA GLY A 323 13.05 -0.81 -0.88
C GLY A 323 12.67 0.56 -0.35
N ALA A 324 13.64 1.48 -0.30
CA ALA A 324 13.39 2.87 0.05
C ALA A 324 12.62 3.60 -1.05
N ILE A 325 11.84 4.61 -0.67
CA ILE A 325 11.24 5.56 -1.60
C ILE A 325 12.29 6.63 -1.94
N PRO A 326 12.80 6.72 -3.19
CA PRO A 326 13.85 7.68 -3.52
C PRO A 326 13.43 9.13 -3.30
N ASN A 327 12.17 9.45 -3.59
CA ASN A 327 11.60 10.77 -3.41
C ASN A 327 10.06 10.71 -3.33
N LYS A 328 9.50 11.02 -2.15
CA LYS A 328 8.04 11.03 -1.92
C LYS A 328 7.32 12.13 -2.71
N GLN A 329 7.98 13.26 -2.99
CA GLN A 329 7.42 14.33 -3.83
C GLN A 329 7.33 13.89 -5.30
N PHE A 330 8.27 13.08 -5.79
CA PHE A 330 8.18 12.49 -7.13
C PHE A 330 6.96 11.57 -7.27
N ASP A 331 6.77 10.65 -6.32
CA ASP A 331 5.58 9.77 -6.31
C ASP A 331 4.28 10.59 -6.20
N TYR A 332 4.27 11.68 -5.41
CA TYR A 332 3.14 12.59 -5.29
C TYR A 332 2.83 13.38 -6.58
N ASP A 333 3.86 13.95 -7.23
CA ASP A 333 3.73 14.74 -8.46
C ASP A 333 3.15 13.91 -9.62
N HIS A 334 3.37 12.60 -9.61
CA HIS A 334 2.98 11.66 -10.67
C HIS A 334 1.78 10.77 -10.34
N ARG A 335 1.14 10.97 -9.17
CA ARG A 335 0.00 10.14 -8.71
C ARG A 335 -1.21 10.13 -9.65
N ALA A 336 -1.36 11.16 -10.48
CA ALA A 336 -2.47 11.38 -11.41
C ALA A 336 -2.07 11.32 -12.89
N ASP A 337 -0.92 10.72 -13.22
CA ASP A 337 -0.45 10.56 -14.60
C ASP A 337 -1.40 9.74 -15.48
N ASN A 338 -2.21 8.88 -14.87
CA ASN A 338 -3.24 8.13 -15.58
C ASN A 338 -4.26 9.02 -16.31
N THR A 339 -4.39 10.29 -15.94
CA THR A 339 -5.24 11.28 -16.63
C THR A 339 -4.91 11.47 -18.11
N ILE A 340 -3.70 11.10 -18.54
CA ILE A 340 -3.26 11.18 -19.94
C ILE A 340 -4.07 10.22 -20.82
N TYR A 341 -4.46 9.06 -20.28
CA TYR A 341 -5.13 8.00 -21.04
C TYR A 341 -6.46 7.55 -20.42
N LEU A 342 -6.84 8.06 -19.25
CA LEU A 342 -8.07 7.66 -18.57
C LEU A 342 -9.30 8.25 -19.25
N ASP A 343 -9.96 7.41 -20.04
CA ASP A 343 -11.29 7.64 -20.57
C ASP A 343 -12.17 6.37 -20.48
N LYS A 344 -13.43 6.48 -20.90
CA LYS A 344 -14.39 5.38 -20.82
C LYS A 344 -13.96 4.17 -21.68
N PRO A 345 -13.58 4.32 -22.97
CA PRO A 345 -13.05 3.22 -23.77
C PRO A 345 -11.86 2.49 -23.13
N PHE A 346 -10.89 3.23 -22.58
CA PHE A 346 -9.76 2.62 -21.91
C PHE A 346 -10.17 1.82 -20.67
N VAL A 347 -11.06 2.38 -19.83
CA VAL A 347 -11.59 1.68 -18.65
C VAL A 347 -12.29 0.37 -19.05
N GLU A 348 -13.15 0.41 -20.08
CA GLU A 348 -13.84 -0.78 -20.59
C GLU A 348 -12.85 -1.84 -21.11
N ARG A 349 -11.80 -1.40 -21.83
CA ARG A 349 -10.72 -2.28 -22.31
C ARG A 349 -9.96 -2.90 -21.14
N LYS A 350 -9.50 -2.10 -20.17
CA LYS A 350 -8.75 -2.59 -19.00
C LYS A 350 -9.56 -3.59 -18.18
N LEU A 351 -10.86 -3.34 -17.98
CA LEU A 351 -11.77 -4.30 -17.33
C LEU A 351 -11.95 -5.58 -18.15
N GLY A 352 -12.01 -5.47 -19.48
CA GLY A 352 -12.03 -6.62 -20.39
C GLY A 352 -10.77 -7.49 -20.25
N VAL A 353 -9.59 -6.87 -20.31
CA VAL A 353 -8.30 -7.54 -20.10
C VAL A 353 -8.23 -8.19 -18.73
N LEU A 354 -8.65 -7.48 -17.68
CA LEU A 354 -8.66 -8.00 -16.31
C LEU A 354 -9.47 -9.31 -16.21
N ARG A 355 -10.65 -9.37 -16.83
CA ARG A 355 -11.47 -10.60 -16.87
C ARG A 355 -10.76 -11.73 -17.61
N THR A 356 -10.18 -11.44 -18.77
CA THR A 356 -9.43 -12.43 -19.55
C THR A 356 -8.22 -12.97 -18.77
N ALA A 357 -7.46 -12.10 -18.11
CA ALA A 357 -6.31 -12.47 -17.31
C ALA A 357 -6.70 -13.37 -16.13
N TYR A 358 -7.74 -12.99 -15.38
CA TYR A 358 -8.23 -13.82 -14.29
C TYR A 358 -8.82 -15.15 -14.76
N GLU A 359 -9.49 -15.20 -15.92
CA GLU A 359 -9.94 -16.47 -16.46
C GLU A 359 -8.76 -17.37 -16.85
N LYS A 360 -7.67 -16.80 -17.39
CA LYS A 360 -6.44 -17.53 -17.69
C LYS A 360 -5.77 -18.12 -16.45
N TYR A 361 -5.76 -17.40 -15.33
CA TYR A 361 -5.11 -17.81 -14.07
C TYR A 361 -6.10 -18.21 -12.96
N LYS A 362 -7.33 -18.59 -13.34
CA LYS A 362 -8.45 -18.82 -12.43
C LYS A 362 -8.15 -19.83 -11.32
N ASP A 363 -7.50 -20.93 -11.66
CA ASP A 363 -7.16 -21.98 -10.71
C ASP A 363 -6.18 -21.49 -9.64
N LEU A 364 -5.17 -20.70 -10.06
CA LEU A 364 -4.21 -20.08 -9.13
C LEU A 364 -4.88 -19.03 -8.24
N ALA A 365 -5.72 -18.17 -8.84
CA ALA A 365 -6.45 -17.14 -8.12
C ALA A 365 -7.41 -17.73 -7.07
N ASN A 366 -8.11 -18.82 -7.39
CA ASN A 366 -9.04 -19.45 -6.46
C ASN A 366 -8.35 -20.10 -5.24
N ARG A 367 -7.12 -20.59 -5.42
CA ARG A 367 -6.31 -21.20 -4.35
C ARG A 367 -5.44 -20.18 -3.60
N HIS A 368 -5.64 -18.89 -3.85
CA HIS A 368 -4.94 -17.82 -3.16
C HIS A 368 -5.51 -17.60 -1.75
N ALA A 369 -4.68 -17.73 -0.73
CA ALA A 369 -5.06 -17.61 0.68
C ALA A 369 -5.12 -16.14 1.17
N GLY A 370 -4.69 -15.18 0.36
CA GLY A 370 -4.65 -13.76 0.70
C GLY A 370 -3.29 -13.27 1.18
N PRO A 371 -3.20 -11.99 1.58
CA PRO A 371 -1.93 -11.34 1.88
C PRO A 371 -1.48 -11.55 3.32
N ALA A 372 -0.17 -11.64 3.52
CA ALA A 372 0.50 -11.54 4.80
C ALA A 372 1.51 -10.38 4.70
N CYS A 373 1.26 -9.29 5.40
CA CYS A 373 1.96 -8.02 5.28
C CYS A 373 2.90 -7.78 6.47
N VAL A 374 4.13 -7.36 6.18
CA VAL A 374 5.06 -6.78 7.16
C VAL A 374 5.26 -5.32 6.77
N GLU A 375 4.69 -4.40 7.54
CA GLU A 375 4.81 -2.96 7.32
C GLU A 375 5.96 -2.36 8.14
N ILE A 376 6.39 -1.18 7.71
CA ILE A 376 7.40 -0.39 8.40
C ILE A 376 6.82 0.91 8.94
N PHE A 377 7.50 1.50 9.92
CA PHE A 377 7.17 2.82 10.43
C PHE A 377 8.39 3.52 11.04
N GLY A 378 8.29 4.81 11.35
CA GLY A 378 9.42 5.59 11.87
C GLY A 378 9.99 6.62 10.89
N GLU A 379 9.55 6.58 9.63
CA GLU A 379 9.89 7.59 8.62
C GLU A 379 9.48 8.99 9.08
N GLN A 380 10.17 10.00 8.58
CA GLN A 380 9.75 11.38 8.76
C GLN A 380 8.43 11.62 8.03
N PRO A 381 7.47 12.31 8.67
CA PRO A 381 6.23 12.65 8.00
C PRO A 381 6.46 13.50 6.76
N PHE A 382 5.77 13.14 5.68
CA PHE A 382 5.84 13.85 4.40
C PHE A 382 4.68 14.85 4.28
N ILE A 383 5.00 16.10 3.98
CA ILE A 383 4.01 17.13 3.63
C ILE A 383 4.24 17.47 2.15
N PRO A 384 3.33 17.07 1.25
CA PRO A 384 3.50 17.31 -0.17
C PRO A 384 3.33 18.78 -0.54
N GLU A 385 4.11 19.24 -1.52
CA GLU A 385 3.87 20.49 -2.21
C GLU A 385 2.96 20.29 -3.43
N ASN A 386 1.92 21.12 -3.56
CA ASN A 386 1.01 21.09 -4.69
C ASN A 386 1.59 21.87 -5.88
N LYS A 387 2.02 21.15 -6.92
CA LYS A 387 2.57 21.77 -8.14
C LYS A 387 1.52 21.94 -9.24
N PRO A 388 1.26 23.17 -9.74
CA PRO A 388 0.32 23.41 -10.84
C PRO A 388 0.71 22.70 -12.15
N ALA A 389 2.00 22.40 -12.32
CA ALA A 389 2.51 21.68 -13.47
C ALA A 389 2.21 20.17 -13.44
N ALA A 390 1.83 19.59 -12.30
CA ALA A 390 1.42 18.18 -12.21
C ALA A 390 0.04 17.93 -12.84
N TYR A 391 -0.23 16.69 -13.24
CA TYR A 391 -1.55 16.30 -13.70
C TYR A 391 -2.56 16.27 -12.56
N HIS A 392 -3.82 16.62 -12.88
CA HIS A 392 -4.94 16.58 -11.96
C HIS A 392 -6.14 16.00 -12.68
N MET A 393 -6.92 15.16 -11.99
CA MET A 393 -8.12 14.59 -12.57
C MET A 393 -9.19 15.64 -12.80
N SER A 394 -9.91 15.53 -13.92
CA SER A 394 -11.20 16.19 -14.09
C SER A 394 -12.30 15.43 -13.33
N GLU A 395 -13.41 16.08 -13.00
CA GLU A 395 -14.58 15.43 -12.37
C GLU A 395 -15.05 14.18 -13.12
N LYS A 396 -14.97 14.20 -14.46
CA LYS A 396 -15.28 13.03 -15.29
C LYS A 396 -14.31 11.87 -15.04
N GLN A 397 -13.02 12.17 -14.90
CA GLN A 397 -11.98 11.17 -14.65
C GLN A 397 -12.06 10.63 -13.22
N GLU A 398 -12.36 11.47 -12.24
CA GLU A 398 -12.64 11.04 -10.87
C GLU A 398 -13.76 10.01 -10.82
N LYS A 399 -14.90 10.29 -11.48
CA LYS A 399 -16.03 9.35 -11.60
C LYS A 399 -15.65 8.06 -12.32
N LEU A 400 -14.79 8.14 -13.34
CA LEU A 400 -14.28 6.95 -14.04
C LEU A 400 -13.35 6.10 -13.16
N THR A 401 -12.54 6.74 -12.31
CA THR A 401 -11.67 6.05 -11.34
C THR A 401 -12.51 5.30 -10.31
N VAL A 402 -13.52 5.95 -9.73
CA VAL A 402 -14.46 5.31 -8.79
C VAL A 402 -15.16 4.12 -9.46
N PHE A 403 -15.69 4.31 -10.66
CA PHE A 403 -16.33 3.24 -11.44
C PHE A 403 -15.37 2.07 -11.71
N TYR A 404 -14.15 2.35 -12.15
CA TYR A 404 -13.15 1.30 -12.41
C TYR A 404 -12.76 0.55 -11.13
N ASN A 405 -12.53 1.24 -10.02
CA ASN A 405 -12.15 0.63 -8.74
C ASN A 405 -13.24 -0.31 -8.22
N ASN A 406 -14.50 0.10 -8.36
CA ASN A 406 -15.64 -0.73 -8.00
C ASN A 406 -15.72 -1.98 -8.89
N GLU A 407 -15.77 -1.82 -10.21
CA GLU A 407 -15.86 -2.94 -11.16
C GLU A 407 -14.67 -3.91 -11.06
N SER A 408 -13.46 -3.39 -10.89
CA SER A 408 -12.24 -4.21 -10.77
C SER A 408 -12.18 -4.98 -9.46
N SER A 409 -12.69 -4.41 -8.36
CA SER A 409 -12.85 -5.10 -7.08
C SER A 409 -13.84 -6.25 -7.20
N GLN A 410 -14.99 -6.03 -7.86
CA GLN A 410 -15.97 -7.08 -8.12
C GLN A 410 -15.43 -8.18 -9.05
N ILE A 411 -14.60 -7.83 -10.04
CA ILE A 411 -13.91 -8.84 -10.86
C ILE A 411 -12.96 -9.65 -9.96
N THR A 412 -12.09 -8.99 -9.20
CA THR A 412 -11.11 -9.67 -8.33
C THR A 412 -11.80 -10.61 -7.34
N ASN A 413 -12.86 -10.18 -6.67
CA ASN A 413 -13.57 -10.99 -5.67
C ASN A 413 -14.22 -12.25 -6.26
N ARG A 414 -14.56 -12.27 -7.56
CA ARG A 414 -15.08 -13.48 -8.22
C ARG A 414 -14.04 -14.58 -8.39
N TYR A 415 -12.76 -14.21 -8.47
CA TYR A 415 -11.67 -15.15 -8.72
C TYR A 415 -10.86 -15.43 -7.45
N ILE A 416 -10.59 -14.39 -6.66
CA ILE A 416 -9.99 -14.45 -5.32
C ILE A 416 -11.09 -14.15 -4.31
N LYS A 417 -11.80 -15.18 -3.88
CA LYS A 417 -12.99 -15.05 -3.04
C LYS A 417 -12.65 -14.53 -1.65
N GLY A 418 -13.17 -13.36 -1.30
CA GLY A 418 -13.00 -12.72 0.00
C GLY A 418 -13.40 -13.63 1.17
N GLU A 419 -14.55 -14.28 1.05
CA GLU A 419 -15.11 -15.23 2.03
C GLU A 419 -14.26 -16.49 2.28
N GLU A 420 -13.30 -16.81 1.41
CA GLU A 420 -12.46 -18.01 1.52
C GLU A 420 -10.99 -17.68 1.85
N ARG A 421 -10.66 -16.42 2.15
CA ARG A 421 -9.28 -16.00 2.44
C ARG A 421 -9.19 -15.24 3.75
N SER A 422 -7.98 -15.10 4.26
CA SER A 422 -7.69 -14.24 5.41
C SER A 422 -6.47 -13.37 5.11
N PHE A 423 -6.04 -12.59 6.08
CA PHE A 423 -4.82 -11.82 5.99
C PHE A 423 -4.12 -11.74 7.34
N THR A 424 -2.88 -11.26 7.32
CA THR A 424 -2.22 -10.79 8.55
C THR A 424 -1.40 -9.57 8.23
N ILE A 425 -1.30 -8.67 9.19
CA ILE A 425 -0.48 -7.48 9.11
C ILE A 425 0.25 -7.27 10.45
N ILE A 426 1.53 -6.96 10.37
CA ILE A 426 2.41 -6.66 11.50
C ILE A 426 3.35 -5.53 11.11
N ALA A 427 3.70 -4.65 12.04
CA ALA A 427 4.59 -3.53 11.75
C ALA A 427 5.85 -3.51 12.63
N PHE A 428 6.95 -3.02 12.07
CA PHE A 428 8.23 -2.83 12.76
C PHE A 428 8.84 -1.45 12.47
N PRO A 429 9.57 -0.85 13.43
CA PRO A 429 10.23 0.43 13.19
C PRO A 429 11.42 0.25 12.25
N ILE A 430 11.81 1.33 11.57
CA ILE A 430 13.06 1.45 10.81
C ILE A 430 14.03 2.45 11.47
N PRO A 431 15.33 2.44 11.12
CA PRO A 431 16.35 3.28 11.73
C PRO A 431 16.05 4.79 11.77
N GLU A 432 15.32 5.30 10.77
CA GLU A 432 14.88 6.70 10.71
C GLU A 432 14.05 7.17 11.91
N ILE A 433 13.50 6.24 12.70
CA ILE A 433 12.75 6.56 13.90
C ILE A 433 13.58 7.35 14.92
N GLY A 434 14.90 7.15 14.94
CA GLY A 434 15.87 7.92 15.72
C GLY A 434 16.96 7.07 16.37
N GLU A 435 17.83 7.71 17.16
CA GLU A 435 18.98 7.08 17.82
C GLU A 435 18.62 5.89 18.73
N GLN A 436 17.38 5.85 19.24
CA GLN A 436 16.88 4.76 20.08
C GLN A 436 16.27 3.60 19.28
N PHE A 437 16.52 3.52 17.96
CA PHE A 437 15.98 2.51 17.05
C PHE A 437 15.95 1.10 17.64
N GLU A 438 17.08 0.59 18.12
CA GLU A 438 17.14 -0.78 18.65
C GLU A 438 16.30 -0.99 19.92
N GLU A 439 16.23 0.01 20.80
CA GLU A 439 15.41 -0.04 22.01
C GLU A 439 13.92 -0.06 21.63
N ILE A 440 13.52 0.83 20.72
CA ILE A 440 12.15 0.90 20.21
C ILE A 440 11.79 -0.41 19.50
N PHE A 441 12.68 -0.96 18.68
CA PHE A 441 12.47 -2.24 18.01
C PHE A 441 12.20 -3.37 19.01
N ARG A 442 12.94 -3.44 20.12
CA ARG A 442 12.70 -4.44 21.18
C ARG A 442 11.37 -4.23 21.89
N GLU A 443 10.97 -2.98 22.15
CA GLU A 443 9.65 -2.69 22.71
C GLU A 443 8.52 -3.07 21.74
N VAL A 444 8.71 -2.88 20.43
CA VAL A 444 7.75 -3.28 19.41
C VAL A 444 7.63 -4.81 19.31
N ILE A 445 8.73 -5.57 19.46
CA ILE A 445 8.64 -7.03 19.58
C ILE A 445 7.75 -7.40 20.78
N LYS A 446 7.95 -6.77 21.95
CA LYS A 446 7.11 -7.03 23.12
C LYS A 446 5.65 -6.69 22.83
N LEU A 447 5.40 -5.54 22.20
CA LEU A 447 4.07 -5.06 21.81
C LEU A 447 3.35 -6.07 20.90
N ASN A 448 4.04 -6.57 19.88
CA ASN A 448 3.53 -7.57 18.94
C ASN A 448 3.28 -8.94 19.59
N THR A 449 3.84 -9.18 20.79
CA THR A 449 3.74 -10.44 21.53
C THR A 449 2.96 -10.33 22.85
N LEU A 450 2.16 -9.27 23.01
CA LEU A 450 1.30 -9.09 24.18
C LEU A 450 0.35 -10.29 24.37
N ASP A 451 0.01 -10.58 25.62
CA ASP A 451 -0.87 -11.68 25.98
C ASP A 451 -2.30 -11.42 25.49
N TYR A 452 -2.67 -12.06 24.40
CA TYR A 452 -3.98 -11.86 23.80
C TYR A 452 -5.14 -12.31 24.71
N HIS A 453 -4.94 -13.30 25.60
CA HIS A 453 -5.99 -13.75 26.51
C HIS A 453 -6.32 -12.72 27.59
N LEU A 454 -5.31 -11.93 27.99
CA LEU A 454 -5.52 -10.81 28.90
C LEU A 454 -6.45 -9.77 28.26
N TYR A 455 -6.12 -9.37 27.03
CA TYR A 455 -6.91 -8.39 26.28
C TYR A 455 -8.31 -8.93 25.97
N GLU A 456 -8.43 -10.17 25.52
CA GLU A 456 -9.70 -10.86 25.22
C GLU A 456 -10.70 -10.72 26.38
N ARG A 457 -10.26 -10.99 27.61
CA ARG A 457 -11.08 -10.90 28.84
C ARG A 457 -11.54 -9.46 29.11
N ILE A 458 -10.63 -8.49 28.99
CA ILE A 458 -10.92 -7.08 29.28
C ILE A 458 -11.86 -6.51 28.20
N GLN A 459 -11.57 -6.80 26.93
CA GLN A 459 -12.38 -6.43 25.78
C GLN A 459 -13.80 -6.99 25.91
N GLN A 460 -13.94 -8.25 26.33
CA GLN A 460 -15.27 -8.83 26.59
C GLN A 460 -16.06 -8.06 27.66
N THR A 461 -15.39 -7.56 28.70
CA THR A 461 -16.04 -6.74 29.74
C THR A 461 -16.56 -5.42 29.15
N ILE A 462 -15.82 -4.81 28.22
CA ILE A 462 -16.25 -3.61 27.49
C ILE A 462 -17.44 -3.94 26.58
N ILE A 463 -17.36 -5.02 25.82
CA ILE A 463 -18.44 -5.48 24.92
C ILE A 463 -19.73 -5.72 25.70
N ASP A 464 -19.67 -6.44 26.82
CA ASP A 464 -20.85 -6.73 27.64
C ASP A 464 -21.52 -5.46 28.21
N ALA A 465 -20.75 -4.38 28.41
CA ALA A 465 -21.28 -3.08 28.80
C ALA A 465 -21.89 -2.32 27.61
N LEU A 466 -21.22 -2.35 26.45
CA LEU A 466 -21.68 -1.69 25.21
C LEU A 466 -22.96 -2.34 24.65
N ASP A 467 -23.07 -3.66 24.70
CA ASP A 467 -24.24 -4.43 24.23
C ASP A 467 -25.54 -4.10 25.01
N GLN A 468 -25.43 -3.45 26.18
CA GLN A 468 -26.60 -2.96 26.92
C GLN A 468 -27.11 -1.60 26.41
N GLY A 469 -26.31 -0.91 25.59
CA GLY A 469 -26.61 0.39 25.03
C GLY A 469 -27.46 0.31 23.77
N SER A 470 -28.27 1.35 23.53
CA SER A 470 -28.86 1.63 22.22
C SER A 470 -27.96 2.52 21.37
N CYS A 471 -27.16 3.38 22.00
CA CYS A 471 -26.13 4.15 21.32
C CYS A 471 -24.91 4.35 22.23
N VAL A 472 -23.81 4.79 21.63
CA VAL A 472 -22.59 5.20 22.31
C VAL A 472 -22.40 6.70 22.11
N HIS A 473 -22.15 7.43 23.20
CA HIS A 473 -21.87 8.87 23.17
C HIS A 473 -20.38 9.09 23.42
N ILE A 474 -19.75 9.84 22.50
CA ILE A 474 -18.31 10.14 22.50
C ILE A 474 -18.13 11.65 22.56
N VAL A 475 -17.31 12.12 23.49
CA VAL A 475 -17.03 13.55 23.70
C VAL A 475 -15.53 13.80 23.76
N GLY A 476 -15.06 14.74 22.95
CA GLY A 476 -13.69 15.24 22.94
C GLY A 476 -13.37 16.17 24.11
N LYS A 477 -12.10 16.45 24.33
CA LYS A 477 -11.57 17.24 25.44
C LYS A 477 -10.76 18.43 24.95
N GLY A 478 -10.87 19.55 25.68
CA GLY A 478 -10.13 20.77 25.36
C GLY A 478 -10.59 21.37 24.04
N ASP A 479 -9.68 21.54 23.08
CA ASP A 479 -10.01 22.06 21.74
C ASP A 479 -10.42 20.96 20.75
N ASN A 480 -10.49 19.70 21.18
CA ASN A 480 -11.15 18.65 20.39
C ASN A 480 -12.66 18.77 20.61
N HIS A 481 -13.41 19.21 19.59
CA HIS A 481 -14.85 19.42 19.65
C HIS A 481 -15.68 18.22 19.21
N THR A 482 -15.12 17.01 19.32
CA THR A 482 -15.90 15.79 19.09
C THR A 482 -17.12 15.76 20.01
N ASP A 483 -18.30 15.59 19.42
CA ASP A 483 -19.55 15.29 20.10
C ASP A 483 -20.35 14.42 19.13
N LEU A 484 -20.28 13.11 19.34
CA LEU A 484 -20.71 12.11 18.38
C LEU A 484 -21.57 11.06 19.06
N THR A 485 -22.73 10.80 18.47
CA THR A 485 -23.60 9.67 18.85
C THR A 485 -23.49 8.60 17.78
N VAL A 486 -23.11 7.38 18.18
CA VAL A 486 -23.05 6.20 17.32
C VAL A 486 -24.19 5.26 17.68
N GLN A 487 -25.07 4.98 16.73
CA GLN A 487 -26.24 4.14 16.93
C GLN A 487 -25.87 2.65 16.78
N LEU A 488 -26.28 1.85 17.77
CA LEU A 488 -26.07 0.40 17.78
C LEU A 488 -27.26 -0.35 17.20
N HIS A 489 -27.03 -1.58 16.74
CA HIS A 489 -28.10 -2.48 16.31
C HIS A 489 -28.90 -3.01 17.50
N GLU A 490 -30.16 -3.33 17.27
CA GLU A 490 -31.02 -3.95 18.29
C GLU A 490 -30.68 -5.43 18.44
N LEU A 491 -30.19 -5.81 19.63
CA LEU A 491 -29.99 -7.20 20.01
C LEU A 491 -31.32 -7.84 20.39
N LYS A 492 -31.82 -8.78 19.58
CA LYS A 492 -33.06 -9.50 19.85
C LYS A 492 -32.89 -10.55 20.94
N ASP A 493 -31.71 -11.19 20.97
CA ASP A 493 -31.32 -12.14 22.00
C ASP A 493 -29.88 -11.90 22.48
N PRO A 494 -29.68 -11.02 23.47
CA PRO A 494 -28.35 -10.69 24.01
C PRO A 494 -27.60 -11.88 24.62
N ALA A 495 -28.25 -13.03 24.85
CA ALA A 495 -27.57 -14.22 25.36
C ALA A 495 -26.73 -14.93 24.29
N VAL A 496 -27.05 -14.71 23.01
CA VAL A 496 -26.38 -15.37 21.87
C VAL A 496 -25.94 -14.40 20.78
N GLN A 497 -26.27 -13.11 20.90
CA GLN A 497 -25.93 -12.06 19.95
C GLN A 497 -25.11 -10.96 20.62
N THR A 498 -24.23 -10.34 19.84
CA THR A 498 -23.45 -9.17 20.24
C THR A 498 -23.34 -8.19 19.06
N ASN A 499 -23.19 -6.91 19.39
CA ASN A 499 -22.91 -5.88 18.39
C ASN A 499 -21.41 -5.76 18.10
N PHE A 500 -20.54 -6.15 19.03
CA PHE A 500 -19.12 -5.86 18.91
C PHE A 500 -18.29 -7.11 18.70
N GLU A 501 -17.28 -7.02 17.84
CA GLU A 501 -16.24 -8.04 17.69
C GLU A 501 -15.12 -7.83 18.71
N ASN A 502 -14.66 -8.94 19.30
CA ASN A 502 -13.51 -9.01 20.19
C ASN A 502 -12.24 -9.26 19.36
N CYS A 503 -11.66 -8.16 18.84
CA CYS A 503 -10.48 -8.20 17.99
C CYS A 503 -9.20 -8.30 18.83
N VAL A 504 -8.59 -9.48 18.80
CA VAL A 504 -7.28 -9.76 19.40
C VAL A 504 -6.23 -9.94 18.31
N ALA A 505 -4.98 -10.29 18.64
CA ALA A 505 -3.87 -10.41 17.68
C ALA A 505 -3.95 -11.69 16.83
N ASP A 506 -5.03 -11.83 16.06
CA ASP A 506 -5.17 -12.86 15.03
C ASP A 506 -4.73 -12.30 13.67
N VAL A 507 -5.39 -11.29 13.11
CA VAL A 507 -5.07 -10.74 11.77
C VAL A 507 -4.36 -9.39 11.84
N ASN A 508 -4.67 -8.57 12.84
CA ASN A 508 -4.01 -7.28 13.08
C ASN A 508 -3.09 -7.40 14.30
N ILE A 509 -1.78 -7.27 14.09
CA ILE A 509 -0.78 -7.38 15.16
C ILE A 509 -0.10 -6.01 15.34
N PRO A 510 -0.14 -5.40 16.54
CA PRO A 510 -0.46 -5.98 17.86
C PRO A 510 -1.97 -6.05 18.20
N VAL A 511 -2.29 -6.69 19.33
CA VAL A 511 -3.66 -6.73 19.91
C VAL A 511 -4.26 -5.32 20.08
N GLY A 512 -5.58 -5.21 20.09
CA GLY A 512 -6.23 -4.31 21.03
C GLY A 512 -7.30 -3.36 20.50
N GLU A 513 -8.44 -3.88 20.06
CA GLU A 513 -9.67 -3.09 19.88
C GLU A 513 -10.95 -3.92 20.07
N VAL A 514 -12.07 -3.25 20.30
CA VAL A 514 -13.41 -3.83 20.11
C VAL A 514 -14.12 -2.95 19.10
N PHE A 515 -14.78 -3.54 18.10
CA PHE A 515 -15.35 -2.77 17.00
C PHE A 515 -16.75 -3.26 16.61
N THR A 516 -17.52 -2.39 15.95
CA THR A 516 -18.85 -2.69 15.40
C THR A 516 -19.00 -2.01 14.05
N SER A 517 -19.78 -2.60 13.14
CA SER A 517 -20.38 -1.80 12.05
C SER A 517 -21.57 -1.05 12.66
N PRO A 518 -21.60 0.29 12.65
CA PRO A 518 -22.70 1.02 13.27
C PRO A 518 -23.93 1.05 12.36
N LYS A 519 -25.10 1.22 12.97
CA LYS A 519 -26.31 1.60 12.23
C LYS A 519 -26.14 3.05 11.78
N LEU A 520 -26.38 3.34 10.52
CA LEU A 520 -26.22 4.69 9.99
C LEU A 520 -27.33 5.61 10.51
N ALA A 521 -28.60 5.19 10.41
CA ALA A 521 -29.71 6.02 10.87
C ALA A 521 -29.63 6.25 12.39
N GLY A 522 -29.56 7.52 12.79
CA GLY A 522 -29.35 7.95 14.18
C GLY A 522 -27.89 8.16 14.59
N THR A 523 -26.92 7.75 13.78
CA THR A 523 -25.50 8.08 13.99
C THR A 523 -25.24 9.50 13.51
N SER A 524 -24.86 10.43 14.37
CA SER A 524 -24.71 11.85 14.00
C SER A 524 -23.84 12.62 14.98
N GLY A 525 -23.22 13.70 14.50
CA GLY A 525 -22.38 14.57 15.30
C GLY A 525 -21.12 14.99 14.57
N VAL A 526 -20.17 15.52 15.34
CA VAL A 526 -18.87 15.97 14.83
C VAL A 526 -17.78 15.07 15.37
N LEU A 527 -16.92 14.59 14.47
CA LEU A 527 -15.63 13.98 14.79
C LEU A 527 -14.55 15.01 14.49
N GLN A 528 -13.71 15.32 15.47
CA GLN A 528 -12.55 16.19 15.29
C GLN A 528 -11.30 15.53 15.85
N VAL A 529 -10.18 15.69 15.15
CA VAL A 529 -8.85 15.32 15.63
C VAL A 529 -7.87 16.44 15.31
N LYS A 530 -7.04 16.83 16.29
CA LYS A 530 -6.13 17.97 16.13
C LYS A 530 -5.00 17.69 15.16
N GLU A 531 -4.45 16.49 15.21
CA GLU A 531 -3.41 16.04 14.31
C GLU A 531 -3.53 14.53 14.11
N VAL A 532 -3.56 14.08 12.86
CA VAL A 532 -3.59 12.65 12.51
C VAL A 532 -2.83 12.42 11.20
N TYR A 533 -2.25 11.23 11.06
CA TYR A 533 -1.59 10.79 9.82
C TYR A 533 -2.43 9.68 9.20
N LEU A 534 -2.94 9.92 7.99
CA LEU A 534 -3.76 8.97 7.24
C LEU A 534 -3.06 8.69 5.91
N ASN A 535 -2.78 7.42 5.59
CA ASN A 535 -2.13 7.04 4.33
C ASN A 535 -0.85 7.84 4.02
N GLU A 536 0.04 7.96 5.01
CA GLU A 536 1.31 8.73 4.96
C GLU A 536 1.15 10.25 4.84
N LEU A 537 -0.08 10.75 4.85
CA LEU A 537 -0.42 12.16 4.71
C LEU A 537 -0.83 12.76 6.06
N LYS A 538 -0.25 13.91 6.39
CA LYS A 538 -0.61 14.66 7.60
C LYS A 538 -1.92 15.41 7.44
N TYR A 539 -2.76 15.39 8.46
CA TYR A 539 -3.95 16.23 8.60
C TYR A 539 -3.89 17.01 9.90
N VAL A 540 -4.15 18.32 9.81
CA VAL A 540 -4.22 19.23 10.95
C VAL A 540 -5.67 19.67 11.12
N ASP A 541 -6.20 19.68 12.33
CA ASP A 541 -7.57 20.06 12.67
C ASP A 541 -8.62 19.41 11.75
N LEU A 542 -8.47 18.10 11.51
CA LEU A 542 -9.42 17.34 10.69
C LEU A 542 -10.77 17.30 11.41
N SER A 543 -11.82 17.74 10.73
CA SER A 543 -13.19 17.75 11.23
C SER A 543 -14.12 17.14 10.20
N ILE A 544 -14.95 16.20 10.63
CA ILE A 544 -15.97 15.52 9.81
C ILE A 544 -17.30 15.56 10.56
N THR A 545 -18.34 16.04 9.88
CA THR A 545 -19.71 16.07 10.39
C THR A 545 -20.52 14.94 9.77
N PHE A 546 -21.19 14.16 10.61
CA PHE A 546 -22.05 13.05 10.20
C PHE A 546 -23.53 13.39 10.39
N GLU A 547 -24.34 13.03 9.39
CA GLU A 547 -25.81 13.06 9.43
C GLU A 547 -26.32 11.68 9.01
N ASP A 548 -27.04 10.99 9.89
CA ASP A 548 -27.47 9.60 9.71
C ASP A 548 -26.35 8.69 9.16
N GLY A 549 -25.19 8.75 9.81
CA GLY A 549 -24.02 7.92 9.53
C GLY A 549 -23.28 8.28 8.25
N MET A 550 -23.74 9.26 7.47
CA MET A 550 -23.11 9.70 6.23
C MET A 550 -22.31 10.99 6.45
N ILE A 551 -21.16 11.11 5.79
CA ILE A 551 -20.39 12.36 5.78
C ILE A 551 -21.24 13.46 5.14
N LYS A 552 -21.47 14.53 5.91
CA LYS A 552 -22.23 15.71 5.48
C LYS A 552 -21.31 16.88 5.12
N GLU A 553 -20.32 17.13 5.96
CA GLU A 553 -19.33 18.20 5.78
C GLU A 553 -17.97 17.72 6.29
N TYR A 554 -16.91 18.28 5.72
CA TYR A 554 -15.55 18.00 6.14
C TYR A 554 -14.63 19.20 5.88
N THR A 555 -13.59 19.34 6.69
CA THR A 555 -12.52 20.32 6.51
C THR A 555 -11.26 19.89 7.29
N CYS A 556 -10.13 20.47 6.94
CA CYS A 556 -8.90 20.45 7.74
C CYS A 556 -8.24 21.84 7.71
N GLY A 557 -7.13 21.99 8.42
CA GLY A 557 -6.32 23.21 8.55
C GLY A 557 -4.95 23.13 7.87
N ASN A 558 -4.76 22.23 6.89
CA ASN A 558 -3.46 22.01 6.22
C ASN A 558 -3.01 23.20 5.34
N PHE A 559 -3.96 23.89 4.72
CA PHE A 559 -3.73 24.97 3.76
C PHE A 559 -4.51 26.22 4.15
N GLU A 560 -4.03 27.40 3.71
CA GLU A 560 -4.69 28.68 3.99
C GLU A 560 -6.08 28.78 3.33
N LYS A 561 -6.27 28.14 2.17
CA LYS A 561 -7.53 28.19 1.42
C LYS A 561 -8.42 26.99 1.76
N ALA A 562 -9.64 27.28 2.20
CA ALA A 562 -10.63 26.26 2.55
C ALA A 562 -10.93 25.26 1.42
N GLU A 563 -10.93 25.70 0.16
CA GLU A 563 -11.15 24.83 -1.00
C GLU A 563 -10.00 23.82 -1.21
N GLU A 564 -8.76 24.20 -0.87
CA GLU A 564 -7.60 23.29 -0.94
C GLU A 564 -7.69 22.22 0.15
N ASN A 565 -8.12 22.60 1.37
CA ASN A 565 -8.38 21.66 2.46
C ASN A 565 -9.47 20.64 2.11
N LYS A 566 -10.58 21.10 1.53
CA LYS A 566 -11.65 20.21 1.08
C LYS A 566 -11.18 19.27 -0.02
N ARG A 567 -10.49 19.79 -1.03
CA ARG A 567 -9.97 18.94 -2.13
C ARG A 567 -8.99 17.89 -1.61
N TYR A 568 -8.14 18.24 -0.65
CA TYR A 568 -7.20 17.31 -0.03
C TYR A 568 -7.90 16.15 0.67
N ILE A 569 -8.99 16.39 1.39
CA ILE A 569 -9.82 15.33 2.01
C ILE A 569 -10.60 14.55 0.94
N LEU A 570 -11.16 15.23 -0.07
CA LEU A 570 -11.92 14.59 -1.15
C LEU A 570 -11.07 13.55 -1.90
N GLU A 571 -9.83 13.90 -2.22
CA GLU A 571 -8.91 13.05 -2.98
C GLU A 571 -8.37 11.88 -2.15
N ASN A 572 -8.00 12.12 -0.89
CA ASN A 572 -7.18 11.19 -0.11
C ASN A 572 -7.93 10.44 1.01
N VAL A 573 -9.10 10.95 1.44
CA VAL A 573 -9.96 10.30 2.45
C VAL A 573 -11.25 9.80 1.81
N LEU A 574 -11.91 10.61 0.98
CA LEU A 574 -13.15 10.21 0.30
C LEU A 574 -12.90 9.45 -1.01
N TYR A 575 -11.67 9.38 -1.52
CA TYR A 575 -11.33 8.73 -2.80
C TYR A 575 -12.24 9.17 -3.96
N HIS A 576 -12.59 10.46 -4.00
CA HIS A 576 -13.50 11.10 -4.94
C HIS A 576 -14.98 10.64 -4.89
N HIS A 577 -15.39 9.94 -3.83
CA HIS A 577 -16.80 9.72 -3.54
C HIS A 577 -17.47 11.02 -3.09
N GLU A 578 -18.75 11.20 -3.42
CA GLU A 578 -19.52 12.38 -2.99
C GLU A 578 -19.72 12.42 -1.46
N SER A 579 -19.87 11.24 -0.86
CA SER A 579 -19.97 11.02 0.59
C SER A 579 -19.61 9.56 0.90
N LEU A 580 -19.18 9.29 2.13
CA LEU A 580 -18.92 7.94 2.64
C LEU A 580 -19.75 7.71 3.92
N PRO A 581 -20.17 6.45 4.20
CA PRO A 581 -20.76 6.08 5.48
C PRO A 581 -19.68 5.91 6.57
N MET A 582 -20.10 5.94 7.83
CA MET A 582 -19.33 5.41 8.94
C MET A 582 -19.37 3.87 8.88
N GLY A 583 -18.28 3.28 8.42
CA GLY A 583 -18.15 1.83 8.26
C GLY A 583 -17.87 1.11 9.57
N GLU A 584 -17.20 1.78 10.51
CA GLU A 584 -16.76 1.21 11.78
C GLU A 584 -16.82 2.25 12.90
N PHE A 585 -17.18 1.79 14.10
CA PHE A 585 -16.82 2.42 15.36
C PHE A 585 -16.08 1.40 16.23
N ALA A 586 -14.97 1.84 16.83
CA ALA A 586 -14.17 0.99 17.68
C ALA A 586 -13.57 1.72 18.88
N ILE A 587 -13.20 0.93 19.89
CA ILE A 587 -12.46 1.37 21.06
C ILE A 587 -11.15 0.59 21.11
N GLY A 588 -10.05 1.26 20.72
CA GLY A 588 -8.71 0.78 20.96
C GLY A 588 -8.44 0.59 22.45
N THR A 589 -7.78 -0.50 22.81
CA THR A 589 -7.48 -0.90 24.19
C THR A 589 -5.98 -1.01 24.46
N ASN A 590 -5.12 -0.74 23.47
CA ASN A 590 -3.68 -0.90 23.59
C ASN A 590 -3.01 0.34 24.20
N THR A 591 -3.27 0.55 25.49
CA THR A 591 -2.63 1.61 26.29
C THR A 591 -1.11 1.43 26.40
N THR A 592 -0.59 0.21 26.23
CA THR A 592 0.85 -0.09 26.16
C THR A 592 1.49 0.53 24.92
N ALA A 593 0.85 0.42 23.75
CA ALA A 593 1.29 1.12 22.53
C ALA A 593 1.27 2.64 22.74
N TYR A 594 0.19 3.17 23.32
CA TYR A 594 0.07 4.60 23.61
C TYR A 594 1.18 5.10 24.55
N ALA A 595 1.44 4.37 25.62
CA ALA A 595 2.53 4.62 26.57
C ALA A 595 3.91 4.60 25.89
N MET A 596 4.18 3.58 25.06
CA MET A 596 5.42 3.46 24.29
C MET A 596 5.60 4.67 23.36
N ALA A 597 4.56 5.03 22.61
CA ALA A 597 4.57 6.15 21.68
C ALA A 597 4.94 7.47 22.38
N ARG A 598 4.38 7.69 23.58
CA ARG A 598 4.66 8.86 24.43
C ARG A 598 6.07 8.83 25.02
N LYS A 599 6.54 7.67 25.49
CA LYS A 599 7.89 7.49 26.05
C LYS A 599 8.97 7.92 25.07
N TYR A 600 8.85 7.47 23.81
CA TYR A 600 9.83 7.73 22.76
C TYR A 600 9.51 8.94 21.89
N LYS A 601 8.33 9.56 22.05
CA LYS A 601 7.83 10.69 21.25
C LYS A 601 7.78 10.36 19.76
N ILE A 602 7.09 9.27 19.44
CA ILE A 602 6.97 8.71 18.08
C ILE A 602 5.52 8.59 17.61
N SER A 603 4.57 9.23 18.30
CA SER A 603 3.14 9.13 17.97
C SER A 603 2.82 9.54 16.52
N ASP A 604 3.54 10.53 16.00
CA ASP A 604 3.46 11.03 14.62
C ASP A 604 4.12 10.13 13.57
N LYS A 605 4.81 9.07 14.02
CA LYS A 605 5.56 8.14 13.16
C LYS A 605 4.99 6.73 13.17
N LEU A 606 3.90 6.48 13.89
CA LEU A 606 3.26 5.17 13.97
C LEU A 606 2.38 4.92 12.74
N PRO A 607 2.30 3.65 12.28
CA PRO A 607 1.37 3.29 11.23
C PRO A 607 -0.05 3.26 11.81
N ILE A 608 -1.06 3.41 10.94
CA ILE A 608 -2.48 3.35 11.31
C ILE A 608 -2.77 2.07 12.12
N LEU A 609 -2.22 0.92 11.68
CA LEU A 609 -2.31 -0.37 12.37
C LEU A 609 -2.08 -0.31 13.88
N ILE A 610 -1.10 0.50 14.34
CA ILE A 610 -0.79 0.66 15.76
C ILE A 610 -1.58 1.83 16.34
N ALA A 611 -1.69 2.93 15.59
CA ALA A 611 -2.35 4.16 16.05
C ALA A 611 -3.84 3.95 16.36
N GLU A 612 -4.56 3.16 15.56
CA GLU A 612 -5.99 2.86 15.76
C GLU A 612 -6.26 2.20 17.11
N LYS A 613 -5.31 1.39 17.60
CA LYS A 613 -5.43 0.67 18.87
C LYS A 613 -5.15 1.55 20.09
N MET A 614 -4.79 2.81 19.89
CA MET A 614 -4.37 3.78 20.92
C MET A 614 -5.46 4.79 21.32
N GLY A 615 -6.72 4.54 20.97
CA GLY A 615 -7.87 5.39 21.30
C GLY A 615 -9.14 4.87 20.64
N PRO A 616 -10.31 5.53 20.80
CA PRO A 616 -11.45 5.24 19.94
C PRO A 616 -11.16 5.71 18.51
N HIS A 617 -11.59 4.91 17.54
CA HIS A 617 -11.47 5.25 16.13
C HIS A 617 -12.76 5.00 15.36
N PHE A 618 -12.85 5.67 14.22
CA PHE A 618 -14.01 5.69 13.35
C PHE A 618 -13.54 5.53 11.91
N ALA A 619 -14.03 4.50 11.22
CA ALA A 619 -13.72 4.32 9.82
C ALA A 619 -14.77 4.99 8.93
N VAL A 620 -14.30 5.74 7.94
CA VAL A 620 -15.14 6.21 6.82
C VAL A 620 -14.95 5.30 5.61
N GLY A 621 -16.05 4.82 5.02
CA GLY A 621 -16.04 3.87 3.91
C GLY A 621 -16.77 2.57 4.22
N ASP A 622 -16.30 1.47 3.63
CA ASP A 622 -16.91 0.13 3.77
C ASP A 622 -16.82 -0.40 5.21
N THR A 623 -17.69 -1.34 5.58
CA THR A 623 -17.59 -2.03 6.87
C THR A 623 -16.36 -2.96 6.90
N CYS A 624 -15.87 -3.31 8.10
CA CYS A 624 -14.77 -4.27 8.27
C CYS A 624 -15.10 -5.67 7.70
N TYR A 625 -16.40 -5.94 7.53
CA TYR A 625 -16.92 -7.20 6.98
C TYR A 625 -17.19 -7.15 5.49
N SER A 626 -16.71 -6.13 4.76
CA SER A 626 -16.87 -6.02 3.30
C SER A 626 -16.60 -7.36 2.61
N TRP A 627 -17.60 -7.86 1.87
CA TRP A 627 -17.61 -9.18 1.18
C TRP A 627 -17.78 -10.42 2.07
N SER A 628 -17.99 -10.24 3.36
CA SER A 628 -18.11 -11.30 4.38
C SER A 628 -19.31 -11.10 5.30
N GLU A 629 -20.18 -10.12 5.03
CA GLU A 629 -21.30 -9.74 5.91
C GLU A 629 -22.32 -10.86 6.10
N ASP A 630 -22.46 -11.74 5.12
CA ASP A 630 -23.40 -12.87 5.16
C ASP A 630 -22.80 -14.13 5.82
N ILE A 631 -21.53 -14.09 6.26
CA ILE A 631 -20.85 -15.17 6.98
C ILE A 631 -21.07 -15.01 8.48
N ALA A 632 -21.52 -16.06 9.17
CA ALA A 632 -21.72 -16.02 10.62
C ALA A 632 -20.36 -16.03 11.36
N VAL A 633 -20.01 -14.90 11.97
CA VAL A 633 -18.79 -14.73 12.78
C VAL A 633 -19.19 -14.72 14.26
N HIS A 634 -18.35 -15.32 15.10
CA HIS A 634 -18.63 -15.45 16.53
C HIS A 634 -17.44 -14.98 17.34
N ASN A 635 -17.73 -14.31 18.45
CA ASN A 635 -16.72 -13.98 19.45
C ASN A 635 -16.25 -15.24 20.21
N PRO A 636 -15.12 -15.16 20.93
CA PRO A 636 -14.63 -16.27 21.77
C PRO A 636 -15.64 -16.75 22.83
N ASP A 637 -16.54 -15.88 23.29
CA ASP A 637 -17.64 -16.23 24.21
C ASP A 637 -18.77 -17.04 23.54
N GLY A 638 -18.71 -17.20 22.21
CA GLY A 638 -19.66 -17.95 21.40
C GLY A 638 -20.86 -17.15 20.91
N LYS A 639 -20.97 -15.84 21.23
CA LYS A 639 -22.04 -14.98 20.68
C LYS A 639 -21.78 -14.68 19.20
N GLU A 640 -22.84 -14.71 18.40
CA GLU A 640 -22.79 -14.29 17.00
C GLU A 640 -22.75 -12.76 16.92
N ILE A 641 -21.82 -12.24 16.13
CA ILE A 641 -21.73 -10.81 15.87
C ILE A 641 -22.76 -10.47 14.80
N ILE A 642 -23.75 -9.65 15.14
CA ILE A 642 -24.84 -9.31 14.20
C ILE A 642 -24.59 -8.01 13.43
N ALA A 643 -23.76 -7.11 13.97
CA ALA A 643 -23.51 -5.78 13.42
C ALA A 643 -22.38 -5.82 12.38
N LYS A 644 -22.66 -6.53 11.27
CA LYS A 644 -21.72 -6.71 10.14
C LYS A 644 -22.04 -5.86 8.92
N ASP A 645 -23.29 -5.43 8.80
CA ASP A 645 -23.76 -4.57 7.73
C ASP A 645 -24.46 -3.33 8.24
N ASN A 646 -24.55 -2.33 7.37
CA ASN A 646 -25.23 -1.07 7.62
C ASN A 646 -26.10 -0.74 6.40
N GLU A 647 -26.81 0.39 6.43
CA GLU A 647 -27.78 0.75 5.39
C GLU A 647 -27.15 0.87 3.99
N VAL A 648 -25.85 1.19 3.89
CA VAL A 648 -25.13 1.22 2.60
C VAL A 648 -24.67 -0.17 2.20
N SER A 649 -24.01 -0.94 3.07
CA SER A 649 -23.52 -2.27 2.71
C SER A 649 -24.65 -3.29 2.49
N LEU A 650 -25.84 -3.05 3.04
CA LEU A 650 -27.06 -3.82 2.74
C LEU A 650 -27.52 -3.70 1.28
N LEU A 651 -27.14 -2.63 0.58
CA LEU A 651 -27.45 -2.46 -0.83
C LEU A 651 -26.85 -3.59 -1.69
N ARG A 652 -25.89 -4.38 -1.18
CA ARG A 652 -25.30 -5.54 -1.88
C ARG A 652 -26.34 -6.56 -2.30
N LYS A 653 -27.47 -6.63 -1.57
CA LYS A 653 -28.60 -7.52 -1.85
C LYS A 653 -29.42 -7.06 -3.06
N GLU A 654 -29.26 -5.80 -3.48
CA GLU A 654 -29.95 -5.18 -4.61
C GLU A 654 -28.98 -4.86 -5.76
N ASP A 655 -27.89 -4.18 -5.45
CA ASP A 655 -26.85 -3.70 -6.35
C ASP A 655 -25.49 -3.63 -5.62
N ILE A 656 -24.64 -4.62 -5.87
CA ILE A 656 -23.28 -4.74 -5.33
C ILE A 656 -22.45 -3.47 -5.57
N GLY A 657 -22.64 -2.82 -6.73
CA GLY A 657 -21.90 -1.60 -7.09
C GLY A 657 -22.23 -0.40 -6.21
N LYS A 658 -23.31 -0.43 -5.42
CA LYS A 658 -23.67 0.65 -4.49
C LYS A 658 -23.26 0.38 -3.04
N ALA A 659 -22.87 -0.85 -2.73
CA ALA A 659 -22.56 -1.29 -1.37
C ALA A 659 -21.08 -1.19 -1.03
N TYR A 660 -20.21 -1.52 -1.99
CA TYR A 660 -18.77 -1.55 -1.80
C TYR A 660 -18.11 -0.36 -2.50
N LEU A 661 -17.60 0.56 -1.70
CA LEU A 661 -16.96 1.80 -2.10
C LEU A 661 -15.45 1.60 -2.31
N GLY A 662 -14.86 0.53 -1.74
CA GLY A 662 -13.46 0.16 -1.97
C GLY A 662 -12.45 1.01 -1.19
N CYS A 663 -12.91 1.62 -0.11
CA CYS A 663 -12.12 2.39 0.84
C CYS A 663 -12.60 2.14 2.27
N HIS A 664 -11.67 2.26 3.23
CA HIS A 664 -11.90 2.17 4.66
C HIS A 664 -10.75 2.94 5.31
N THR A 665 -11.04 4.05 5.98
CA THR A 665 -10.01 4.94 6.55
C THR A 665 -10.32 5.24 8.00
N ASP A 666 -9.47 4.73 8.89
CA ASP A 666 -9.58 4.88 10.33
C ASP A 666 -9.07 6.23 10.83
N ILE A 667 -9.90 6.90 11.63
CA ILE A 667 -9.58 8.19 12.25
C ILE A 667 -9.67 8.03 13.76
N THR A 668 -8.51 8.07 14.42
CA THR A 668 -8.40 7.83 15.87
C THR A 668 -8.36 9.13 16.67
N ILE A 669 -9.15 9.19 17.74
CA ILE A 669 -9.02 10.24 18.75
C ILE A 669 -8.02 9.77 19.82
N PRO A 670 -6.90 10.49 20.04
CA PRO A 670 -5.96 10.15 21.10
C PRO A 670 -6.60 10.18 22.49
N TYR A 671 -6.18 9.31 23.42
CA TYR A 671 -6.75 9.27 24.78
C TYR A 671 -6.69 10.61 25.52
N ASP A 672 -5.65 11.43 25.32
CA ASP A 672 -5.53 12.74 25.98
C ASP A 672 -6.43 13.82 25.38
N GLU A 673 -7.00 13.58 24.20
CA GLU A 673 -8.05 14.39 23.59
C GLU A 673 -9.46 13.87 23.89
N LEU A 674 -9.60 12.78 24.64
CA LEU A 674 -10.87 12.13 24.91
C LEU A 674 -11.42 12.47 26.30
N GLN A 675 -12.63 13.02 26.36
CA GLN A 675 -13.30 13.33 27.62
C GLN A 675 -14.17 12.16 28.11
N LEU A 676 -14.96 11.55 27.22
CA LEU A 676 -15.97 10.58 27.61
C LEU A 676 -16.25 9.58 26.49
N ILE A 677 -16.39 8.30 26.86
CA ILE A 677 -17.13 7.30 26.09
C ILE A 677 -18.10 6.63 27.05
N GLU A 678 -19.39 6.66 26.71
CA GLU A 678 -20.44 6.00 27.49
C GLU A 678 -21.45 5.28 26.61
N ALA A 679 -21.87 4.09 27.05
CA ALA A 679 -23.03 3.40 26.49
C ALA A 679 -24.31 3.99 27.10
N VAL A 680 -25.24 4.43 26.26
CA VAL A 680 -26.55 4.96 26.68
C VAL A 680 -27.60 3.89 26.43
N LYS A 681 -28.28 3.44 27.49
CA LYS A 681 -29.33 2.41 27.39
C LYS A 681 -30.66 3.02 26.93
N ASN A 682 -31.59 2.16 26.53
CA ASN A 682 -32.95 2.55 26.12
C ASN A 682 -33.73 3.36 27.19
N ASP A 683 -33.43 3.17 28.48
CA ASP A 683 -34.05 3.91 29.58
C ASP A 683 -33.32 5.23 29.92
N GLY A 684 -32.27 5.57 29.16
CA GLY A 684 -31.43 6.75 29.36
C GLY A 684 -30.36 6.61 30.43
N THR A 685 -30.24 5.44 31.07
CA THR A 685 -29.11 5.18 31.97
C THR A 685 -27.81 5.07 31.19
N LYS A 686 -26.71 5.51 31.80
CA LYS A 686 -25.41 5.66 31.15
C LYS A 686 -24.39 4.79 31.86
N THR A 687 -23.57 4.08 31.08
CA THR A 687 -22.45 3.27 31.57
C THR A 687 -21.18 3.81 30.96
N GLU A 688 -20.31 4.37 31.80
CA GLU A 688 -19.06 4.96 31.35
C GLU A 688 -18.01 3.88 31.11
N ILE A 689 -17.38 3.95 29.94
CA ILE A 689 -16.27 3.08 29.57
C ILE A 689 -14.96 3.82 29.80
N ILE A 690 -14.87 5.04 29.27
CA ILE A 690 -13.71 5.92 29.39
C ILE A 690 -14.14 7.28 29.94
N ARG A 691 -13.38 7.82 30.88
CA ARG A 691 -13.48 9.20 31.35
C ARG A 691 -12.10 9.82 31.46
N ASP A 692 -11.94 11.02 30.90
CA ASP A 692 -10.69 11.79 30.91
C ASP A 692 -9.49 10.96 30.40
N GLY A 693 -9.68 10.23 29.30
CA GLY A 693 -8.65 9.39 28.69
C GLY A 693 -8.29 8.11 29.44
N LYS A 694 -9.06 7.71 30.47
CA LYS A 694 -8.82 6.51 31.27
C LYS A 694 -10.01 5.58 31.29
N PHE A 695 -9.75 4.28 31.29
CA PHE A 695 -10.77 3.25 31.43
C PHE A 695 -11.33 3.25 32.86
N VAL A 696 -12.64 3.49 33.02
CA VAL A 696 -13.30 3.59 34.33
C VAL A 696 -14.26 2.44 34.63
N LEU A 697 -14.62 1.65 33.61
CA LEU A 697 -15.47 0.48 33.76
C LEU A 697 -14.82 -0.57 34.67
N GLU A 698 -15.58 -1.15 35.60
CA GLU A 698 -15.10 -2.24 36.46
C GLU A 698 -14.58 -3.41 35.62
N GLY A 699 -13.37 -3.91 35.91
CA GLY A 699 -12.71 -4.99 35.16
C GLY A 699 -11.73 -4.53 34.07
N THR A 700 -11.65 -3.22 33.80
CA THR A 700 -10.77 -2.63 32.77
C THR A 700 -9.56 -1.87 33.33
N GLN A 701 -9.42 -1.79 34.65
CA GLN A 701 -8.44 -0.94 35.33
C GLN A 701 -6.99 -1.27 34.98
N GLU A 702 -6.71 -2.53 34.68
CA GLU A 702 -5.38 -3.04 34.29
C GLU A 702 -4.82 -2.35 33.04
N LEU A 703 -5.70 -1.93 32.10
CA LEU A 703 -5.29 -1.13 30.94
C LEU A 703 -4.68 0.21 31.35
N ASN A 704 -5.06 0.77 32.50
CA ASN A 704 -4.51 2.06 32.94
C ASN A 704 -3.12 1.95 33.57
N GLU A 705 -2.60 0.75 33.85
CA GLU A 705 -1.29 0.57 34.48
C GLU A 705 -0.18 1.17 33.60
N ALA A 706 -0.22 0.89 32.30
CA ALA A 706 0.69 1.46 31.31
C ALA A 706 0.59 3.00 31.24
N LEU A 707 -0.58 3.58 31.51
CA LEU A 707 -0.78 5.05 31.54
C LEU A 707 -0.24 5.68 32.84
N GLY A 708 -0.22 4.91 33.95
CA GLY A 708 0.19 5.36 35.28
C GLY A 708 1.69 5.64 35.42
N GLU A 709 2.53 4.92 34.68
CA GLU A 709 3.99 5.10 34.70
C GLU A 709 4.45 6.50 34.22
N PHE A 710 3.58 7.23 33.52
CA PHE A 710 3.87 8.56 32.96
C PHE A 710 3.29 9.72 33.78
N THR A 711 2.46 9.43 34.79
CA THR A 711 1.89 10.49 35.65
C THR A 711 2.86 10.96 36.74
N VAL A 712 4.05 10.34 36.84
CA VAL A 712 5.12 10.72 37.77
C VAL A 712 6.27 11.38 37.00
N LYS A 713 5.99 12.51 36.35
CA LYS A 713 6.94 13.58 35.94
C LYS A 713 6.21 14.55 35.00
N SER A 714 5.31 15.36 35.58
CA SER A 714 4.99 16.68 35.04
C SER A 714 5.47 17.76 36.00
#